data_AF-A0A0L6CSM5-F1
#
_entry.id   AF-A0A0L6CSM5-F1
#
_cell.length_a   1.000
_cell.length_b   1.000
_cell.length_c   1.000
_cell.angle_alpha   90.00
_cell.angle_beta   90.00
_cell.angle_gamma   90.00
#
_symmetry.space_group_name_H-M   'P 1'
#
loop_
_entity.id
_entity.type
_entity.pdbx_description
1 polymer ?
#
loop_
_entity_poly.entity_id
_entity_poly.type
_entity_poly.pdbx_seq_one_letter_code
_entity_poly.pdbx_strand_id
1 'polypeptide(L)'
;MNTKKKPETGANAPVVVPSPRILFSTFTGQNALSKTIGSDGRAVASGKMVSGAVHVYHVDDLEQFAKYRATLKSSQALGYGVPKNGRVEAQVVTRDAVKDYLSGAVITRTRDHFEWPASDTILMLDHDPLPDQDALKPPALVDLMKSVCPTLTGCEMLWTPSASSCIFNLDQEIVGLRGQRLYVRLAAGVDPKVAGDNITDSLWARGYGIVVPSKAGTPLYRCPIDGSVFQPERLDYAGKPLAMPPLESRAAGMFQHYPGRAWEGPTCPDALRITKEEADRKREEALDDAADALVEARDAWVEDRVATVPEAERDAARRTFTAAACDRVLLGDFILHLDNHGERRVSDVLADRTKYHGATLADPLEPEYGGGRNKAILYLDNATPQVVSQAHGGQMFNLTAISETIEVKQGNAHEVAVHVAKVMAMQPDLFRTTAGLVRVAFDPVSKLFAPMKMDDIDTQLAAPQVVRFTCFDGRRKQMVGHNLTKDLAAQIRRATLQPHSTMRVLRGIIHAPTMTPDGRIIQCAGYDEATGLFYQPNTMFPPVPETPTAQDVTEAQDTLLRPFRAYNLPSDTDRAVLVAALLTAVVRKTLPTAPAFAVSAMQAGSGKTKLAGCLAAMTCGKEVPAAQWPSGKEEIQKTVLSLLISLPSTLLFDNLENAVASDALAAVLTSPEYVARKLHASFAPTVQTNALFLFTGNNVQVSGDLNRRVLRINITPPGIDAHAVRFDFDPLSETVRNWPGMVRAALVLMKAYMAAGRPVQAGTPFGSFEAWCRMVRDCTMWMGFTDPVAVIAQNYADDDETAMLHAVMDLWERMHKGAEMTQSDLIMGWTGTFGDEVRQVIDKRDMSLKAFTHWFGRYKDRPINGRRFVKGRTSEKGTFYKLQQI
;
A
#
# COMPACT_ATOMS: atom_id res chain seq x y z
N MET A 1 -66.21 -8.74 -14.82
CA MET A 1 -67.20 -7.87 -14.14
C MET A 1 -68.48 -8.69 -13.99
N ASN A 2 -69.17 -8.82 -12.87
CA ASN A 2 -69.01 -8.37 -11.49
C ASN A 2 -70.15 -9.06 -10.71
N THR A 3 -69.92 -9.62 -9.52
CA THR A 3 -70.80 -9.50 -8.30
C THR A 3 -70.52 -10.56 -7.20
N LYS A 4 -69.87 -10.07 -6.13
CA LYS A 4 -70.07 -10.29 -4.67
C LYS A 4 -70.89 -11.50 -4.16
N LYS A 5 -70.32 -12.27 -3.20
CA LYS A 5 -70.49 -12.12 -1.72
C LYS A 5 -69.76 -13.25 -0.92
N LYS A 6 -69.20 -12.89 0.24
CA LYS A 6 -68.64 -13.74 1.33
C LYS A 6 -69.68 -14.73 1.89
N PRO A 7 -69.26 -15.89 2.46
CA PRO A 7 -68.98 -16.04 3.91
C PRO A 7 -67.77 -16.99 4.16
N GLU A 8 -67.22 -17.33 5.32
CA GLU A 8 -67.39 -17.05 6.75
C GLU A 8 -66.07 -17.49 7.44
N THR A 9 -65.82 -16.94 8.62
CA THR A 9 -64.62 -17.12 9.44
C THR A 9 -64.53 -18.52 10.09
N GLY A 10 -63.51 -19.30 9.70
CA GLY A 10 -63.05 -20.48 10.45
C GLY A 10 -62.06 -20.08 11.54
N ALA A 11 -62.28 -20.57 12.76
CA ALA A 11 -61.46 -20.32 13.93
C ALA A 11 -59.99 -20.71 13.71
N ASN A 12 -59.07 -19.76 13.96
CA ASN A 12 -57.64 -20.03 14.06
C ASN A 12 -57.39 -20.85 15.34
N ALA A 13 -57.04 -22.12 15.18
CA ALA A 13 -56.22 -22.81 16.15
C ALA A 13 -54.89 -22.05 16.29
N PRO A 14 -54.33 -21.89 17.50
CA PRO A 14 -53.07 -21.19 17.67
C PRO A 14 -51.98 -21.94 16.90
N VAL A 15 -51.42 -21.27 15.90
CA VAL A 15 -50.16 -21.67 15.28
C VAL A 15 -49.12 -21.68 16.40
N VAL A 16 -48.69 -22.88 16.80
CA VAL A 16 -47.51 -23.04 17.66
C VAL A 16 -46.32 -22.53 16.86
N VAL A 17 -45.94 -21.29 17.11
CA VAL A 17 -44.66 -20.74 16.64
C VAL A 17 -43.58 -21.59 17.29
N PRO A 18 -42.70 -22.27 16.54
CA PRO A 18 -41.62 -23.03 17.16
C PRO A 18 -40.76 -22.07 17.97
N SER A 19 -40.59 -22.36 19.26
CA SER A 19 -39.75 -21.56 20.16
C SER A 19 -38.38 -21.35 19.51
N PRO A 20 -37.81 -20.14 19.51
CA PRO A 20 -36.51 -19.90 18.91
C PRO A 20 -35.46 -20.75 19.65
N ARG A 21 -34.71 -21.58 18.91
CA ARG A 21 -33.65 -22.43 19.46
C ARG A 21 -32.39 -21.60 19.71
N ILE A 22 -31.70 -21.88 20.81
CA ILE A 22 -30.44 -21.23 21.19
C ILE A 22 -29.31 -21.88 20.38
N LEU A 23 -28.59 -21.09 19.57
CA LEU A 23 -27.42 -21.56 18.79
C LEU A 23 -26.09 -21.21 19.46
N PHE A 24 -25.15 -22.13 19.41
CA PHE A 24 -23.76 -21.93 19.85
C PHE A 24 -22.82 -22.90 19.15
N SER A 25 -21.52 -22.60 19.15
CA SER A 25 -20.46 -23.42 18.56
C SER A 25 -19.72 -24.23 19.61
N THR A 26 -19.32 -25.45 19.27
CA THR A 26 -18.35 -26.26 20.01
C THR A 26 -17.09 -26.42 19.16
N PHE A 27 -15.96 -25.98 19.71
CA PHE A 27 -14.64 -26.12 19.14
C PHE A 27 -13.97 -27.36 19.72
N THR A 28 -13.36 -28.18 18.86
CA THR A 28 -12.61 -29.37 19.26
C THR A 28 -11.17 -29.24 18.75
N GLY A 29 -10.22 -29.14 19.68
CA GLY A 29 -8.78 -29.09 19.38
C GLY A 29 -8.17 -30.47 19.24
N GLN A 30 -7.00 -30.53 18.58
CA GLN A 30 -6.18 -31.76 18.55
C GLN A 30 -5.57 -32.09 19.91
N ASN A 31 -5.27 -31.05 20.72
CA ASN A 31 -4.79 -31.14 22.09
C ASN A 31 -5.86 -30.66 23.08
N ALA A 32 -5.63 -30.86 24.38
CA ALA A 32 -6.48 -30.32 25.42
C ALA A 32 -6.55 -28.78 25.33
N LEU A 33 -7.77 -28.24 25.31
CA LEU A 33 -8.05 -26.80 25.32
C LEU A 33 -8.36 -26.30 26.74
N SER A 34 -8.89 -27.17 27.61
CA SER A 34 -9.19 -26.85 29.00
C SER A 34 -7.91 -26.67 29.84
N LYS A 35 -8.02 -26.10 31.05
CA LYS A 35 -6.89 -25.89 31.95
C LYS A 35 -6.38 -27.23 32.54
N THR A 36 -5.08 -27.29 32.82
CA THR A 36 -4.42 -28.40 33.52
C THR A 36 -4.22 -27.98 34.96
N ILE A 37 -4.60 -28.84 35.89
CA ILE A 37 -4.50 -28.57 37.32
C ILE A 37 -3.22 -29.23 37.84
N GLY A 38 -2.31 -28.41 38.35
CA GLY A 38 -1.10 -28.86 39.04
C GLY A 38 -1.41 -29.54 40.37
N SER A 39 -0.44 -30.27 40.91
CA SER A 39 -0.55 -30.97 42.20
C SER A 39 -0.83 -30.04 43.38
N ASP A 40 -0.52 -28.75 43.25
CA ASP A 40 -0.80 -27.68 44.21
C ASP A 40 -2.21 -27.04 44.02
N GLY A 41 -3.03 -27.59 43.13
CA GLY A 41 -4.35 -27.06 42.77
C GLY A 41 -4.30 -25.86 41.83
N ARG A 42 -3.12 -25.39 41.39
CA ARG A 42 -3.02 -24.25 40.46
C ARG A 42 -3.37 -24.67 39.05
N ALA A 43 -4.25 -23.89 38.42
CA ALA A 43 -4.65 -24.12 37.04
C ALA A 43 -3.69 -23.42 36.06
N VAL A 44 -3.06 -24.19 35.18
CA VAL A 44 -2.23 -23.72 34.06
C VAL A 44 -3.03 -23.84 32.76
N ALA A 45 -2.97 -22.83 31.90
CA ALA A 45 -3.63 -22.91 30.58
C ALA A 45 -2.92 -23.94 29.69
N SER A 46 -3.64 -24.95 29.20
CA SER A 46 -3.01 -26.15 28.59
C SER A 46 -2.80 -26.08 27.07
N GLY A 47 -3.37 -25.09 26.36
CA GLY A 47 -3.15 -24.99 24.92
C GLY A 47 -3.96 -23.89 24.24
N LYS A 48 -3.34 -23.25 23.23
CA LYS A 48 -4.05 -22.41 22.24
C LYS A 48 -4.55 -23.33 21.13
N MET A 49 -5.79 -23.15 20.65
CA MET A 49 -6.29 -23.87 19.48
C MET A 49 -5.57 -23.38 18.22
N VAL A 50 -4.53 -24.11 17.80
CA VAL A 50 -3.76 -23.86 16.57
C VAL A 50 -4.46 -24.49 15.36
N SER A 51 -5.02 -25.68 15.55
CA SER A 51 -5.82 -26.41 14.56
C SER A 51 -6.92 -27.23 15.24
N GLY A 52 -8.01 -27.50 14.52
CA GLY A 52 -9.10 -28.34 15.01
C GLY A 52 -10.37 -28.24 14.16
N ALA A 53 -11.53 -28.47 14.77
CA ALA A 53 -12.83 -28.39 14.12
C ALA A 53 -13.81 -27.56 14.95
N VAL A 54 -14.81 -26.98 14.30
CA VAL A 54 -15.96 -26.31 14.92
C VAL A 54 -17.25 -26.95 14.43
N HIS A 55 -18.21 -27.13 15.33
CA HIS A 55 -19.56 -27.61 15.03
C HIS A 55 -20.60 -26.75 15.73
N VAL A 56 -21.70 -26.42 15.05
CA VAL A 56 -22.81 -25.61 15.59
C VAL A 56 -23.87 -26.55 16.19
N TYR A 57 -24.26 -26.27 17.42
CA TYR A 57 -25.28 -27.01 18.17
C TYR A 57 -26.47 -26.11 18.49
N HIS A 58 -27.59 -26.75 18.78
CA HIS A 58 -28.81 -26.08 19.23
C HIS A 58 -29.41 -26.75 20.46
N VAL A 59 -30.04 -25.95 21.31
CA VAL A 59 -30.81 -26.38 22.48
C VAL A 59 -32.06 -25.51 22.62
N ASP A 60 -33.09 -25.99 23.33
CA ASP A 60 -34.35 -25.24 23.48
C ASP A 60 -34.30 -24.18 24.61
N ASP A 61 -33.48 -24.45 25.63
CA ASP A 61 -33.35 -23.64 26.85
C ASP A 61 -31.95 -23.76 27.48
N LEU A 62 -31.67 -22.95 28.49
CA LEU A 62 -30.38 -22.97 29.18
C LEU A 62 -30.21 -24.18 30.12
N GLU A 63 -31.27 -24.90 30.48
CA GLU A 63 -31.15 -26.12 31.28
C GLU A 63 -30.58 -27.26 30.42
N GLN A 64 -31.07 -27.42 29.19
CA GLN A 64 -30.49 -28.30 28.18
C GLN A 64 -29.05 -27.90 27.85
N PHE A 65 -28.76 -26.61 27.74
CA PHE A 65 -27.39 -26.11 27.57
C PHE A 65 -26.49 -26.56 28.74
N ALA A 66 -26.96 -26.46 29.99
CA ALA A 66 -26.20 -26.90 31.17
C ALA A 66 -25.87 -28.40 31.10
N LYS A 67 -26.85 -29.22 30.73
CA LYS A 67 -26.68 -30.68 30.54
C LYS A 67 -25.67 -30.98 29.44
N TYR A 68 -25.73 -30.28 28.30
CA TYR A 68 -24.75 -30.43 27.23
C TYR A 68 -23.34 -30.03 27.69
N ARG A 69 -23.19 -28.87 28.35
CA ARG A 69 -21.92 -28.38 28.90
C ARG A 69 -21.24 -29.40 29.81
N ALA A 70 -22.01 -30.11 30.64
CA ALA A 70 -21.47 -31.14 31.53
C ALA A 70 -20.82 -32.33 30.79
N THR A 71 -21.10 -32.52 29.49
CA THR A 71 -20.53 -33.59 28.66
C THR A 71 -19.22 -33.21 27.95
N LEU A 72 -18.80 -31.94 28.03
CA LEU A 72 -17.64 -31.45 27.29
C LEU A 72 -16.33 -32.08 27.74
N LYS A 73 -15.55 -32.54 26.76
CA LYS A 73 -14.21 -33.12 26.98
C LYS A 73 -13.17 -32.02 27.20
N SER A 74 -11.98 -32.41 27.69
CA SER A 74 -10.84 -31.49 27.89
C SER A 74 -10.31 -30.88 26.58
N SER A 75 -10.54 -31.53 25.44
CA SER A 75 -10.21 -31.01 24.11
C SER A 75 -11.27 -30.08 23.51
N GLN A 76 -12.35 -29.79 24.25
CA GLN A 76 -13.48 -29.01 23.75
C GLN A 76 -13.62 -27.67 24.47
N ALA A 77 -14.05 -26.66 23.71
CA ALA A 77 -14.40 -25.33 24.20
C ALA A 77 -15.69 -24.86 23.50
N LEU A 78 -16.42 -23.96 24.14
CA LEU A 78 -17.63 -23.36 23.57
C LEU A 78 -17.30 -22.02 22.92
N GLY A 79 -18.15 -21.57 22.01
CA GLY A 79 -18.20 -20.18 21.55
C GLY A 79 -19.63 -19.82 21.17
N TYR A 80 -19.97 -18.54 21.27
CA TYR A 80 -21.36 -18.08 21.12
C TYR A 80 -21.62 -17.38 19.79
N GLY A 81 -20.57 -17.20 18.98
CA GLY A 81 -20.70 -16.96 17.55
C GLY A 81 -20.80 -18.27 16.76
N VAL A 82 -21.25 -18.16 15.53
CA VAL A 82 -21.34 -19.24 14.55
C VAL A 82 -20.48 -18.93 13.33
N PRO A 83 -20.01 -19.94 12.58
CA PRO A 83 -19.34 -19.72 11.31
C PRO A 83 -20.24 -18.98 10.31
N LYS A 84 -19.69 -18.01 9.59
CA LYS A 84 -20.41 -17.25 8.56
C LYS A 84 -20.93 -18.12 7.42
N ASN A 85 -21.88 -17.58 6.67
CA ASN A 85 -22.51 -18.23 5.51
C ASN A 85 -23.31 -19.49 5.88
N GLY A 86 -23.85 -19.54 7.11
CA GLY A 86 -24.72 -20.63 7.56
C GLY A 86 -24.05 -21.99 7.69
N ARG A 87 -22.72 -22.03 7.87
CA ARG A 87 -21.99 -23.30 8.00
C ARG A 87 -22.21 -23.89 9.39
N VAL A 88 -22.58 -25.17 9.43
CA VAL A 88 -22.79 -25.92 10.68
C VAL A 88 -21.54 -26.64 11.17
N GLU A 89 -20.55 -26.84 10.30
CA GLU A 89 -19.25 -27.42 10.64
C GLU A 89 -18.12 -26.83 9.78
N ALA A 90 -16.91 -26.76 10.32
CA ALA A 90 -15.71 -26.34 9.56
C ALA A 90 -14.41 -26.79 10.24
N GLN A 91 -13.35 -26.91 9.45
CA GLN A 91 -11.99 -27.09 9.97
C GLN A 91 -11.36 -25.73 10.29
N VAL A 92 -10.73 -25.60 11.46
CA VAL A 92 -10.11 -24.36 11.93
C VAL A 92 -8.58 -24.50 11.90
N VAL A 93 -7.88 -23.54 11.31
CA VAL A 93 -6.40 -23.49 11.23
C VAL A 93 -5.86 -22.06 11.45
N THR A 94 -4.54 -21.91 11.51
CA THR A 94 -3.87 -20.60 11.58
C THR A 94 -3.92 -19.85 10.25
N ARG A 95 -3.81 -18.52 10.27
CA ARG A 95 -3.83 -17.68 9.05
C ARG A 95 -2.77 -18.08 8.02
N ASP A 96 -1.58 -18.48 8.48
CA ASP A 96 -0.51 -18.90 7.58
C ASP A 96 -0.83 -20.23 6.88
N ALA A 97 -1.42 -21.17 7.61
CA ALA A 97 -1.77 -22.49 7.09
C ALA A 97 -2.94 -22.46 6.10
N VAL A 98 -3.78 -21.41 6.07
CA VAL A 98 -4.90 -21.29 5.10
C VAL A 98 -4.40 -21.26 3.66
N LYS A 99 -3.21 -20.71 3.41
CA LYS A 99 -2.63 -20.57 2.06
C LYS A 99 -2.44 -21.93 1.36
N ASP A 100 -2.33 -23.00 2.15
CA ASP A 100 -2.10 -24.36 1.67
C ASP A 100 -3.41 -25.10 1.30
N TYR A 101 -4.59 -24.50 1.52
CA TYR A 101 -5.89 -25.12 1.27
C TYR A 101 -6.64 -24.41 0.12
N LEU A 102 -6.93 -25.16 -0.95
CA LEU A 102 -7.66 -24.68 -2.14
C LEU A 102 -9.20 -24.70 -1.99
N SER A 103 -9.73 -25.21 -0.88
CA SER A 103 -11.18 -25.38 -0.68
C SER A 103 -11.69 -24.50 0.46
N GLY A 104 -12.87 -23.91 0.27
CA GLY A 104 -13.52 -23.05 1.26
C GLY A 104 -13.97 -23.77 2.54
N ALA A 105 -13.66 -25.05 2.75
CA ALA A 105 -14.04 -25.83 3.93
C ALA A 105 -13.17 -25.55 5.18
N VAL A 106 -12.07 -24.84 5.01
CA VAL A 106 -11.12 -24.47 6.06
C VAL A 106 -11.26 -22.98 6.38
N ILE A 107 -11.33 -22.63 7.68
CA ILE A 107 -11.50 -21.26 8.16
C ILE A 107 -10.47 -20.91 9.23
N THR A 108 -10.29 -19.61 9.51
CA THR A 108 -9.51 -19.14 10.66
C THR A 108 -10.43 -18.75 11.81
N ARG A 109 -9.94 -18.88 13.06
CA ARG A 109 -10.64 -18.37 14.25
C ARG A 109 -10.46 -16.84 14.37
N THR A 110 -11.10 -16.10 13.47
CA THR A 110 -11.09 -14.63 13.39
C THR A 110 -12.50 -14.11 13.08
N ARG A 111 -12.76 -12.83 13.36
CA ARG A 111 -14.02 -12.13 12.99
C ARG A 111 -14.35 -12.16 11.50
N ASP A 112 -13.35 -12.44 10.67
CA ASP A 112 -13.54 -12.59 9.22
C ASP A 112 -14.48 -13.77 8.92
N HIS A 113 -14.45 -14.82 9.75
CA HIS A 113 -15.15 -16.10 9.53
C HIS A 113 -16.24 -16.44 10.55
N PHE A 114 -16.37 -15.67 11.63
CA PHE A 114 -17.40 -15.87 12.67
C PHE A 114 -18.30 -14.65 12.81
N GLU A 115 -19.58 -14.89 13.09
CA GLU A 115 -20.61 -13.87 13.33
C GLU A 115 -21.54 -14.29 14.48
N TRP A 116 -22.32 -13.34 15.00
CA TRP A 116 -23.39 -13.69 15.94
C TRP A 116 -24.55 -14.37 15.20
N PRO A 117 -25.16 -15.42 15.75
CA PRO A 117 -26.26 -16.12 15.08
C PRO A 117 -27.51 -15.23 14.97
N ALA A 118 -28.31 -15.46 13.94
CA ALA A 118 -29.58 -14.76 13.73
C ALA A 118 -30.75 -15.29 14.60
N SER A 119 -30.52 -16.37 15.35
CA SER A 119 -31.47 -16.96 16.31
C SER A 119 -31.24 -16.42 17.72
N ASP A 120 -31.97 -16.96 18.70
CA ASP A 120 -31.56 -16.84 20.10
C ASP A 120 -30.12 -17.35 20.28
N THR A 121 -29.40 -16.69 21.18
CA THR A 121 -27.99 -16.99 21.50
C THR A 121 -27.71 -16.78 22.98
N ILE A 122 -26.44 -16.93 23.37
CA ILE A 122 -25.98 -16.83 24.75
C ILE A 122 -25.05 -15.63 24.87
N LEU A 123 -25.37 -14.74 25.80
CA LEU A 123 -24.40 -13.82 26.37
C LEU A 123 -23.73 -14.52 27.55
N MET A 124 -22.43 -14.78 27.43
CA MET A 124 -21.62 -15.30 28.53
C MET A 124 -20.96 -14.15 29.26
N LEU A 125 -21.30 -13.99 30.54
CA LEU A 125 -20.66 -13.06 31.46
C LEU A 125 -19.63 -13.83 32.27
N ASP A 126 -18.36 -13.49 32.06
CA ASP A 126 -17.21 -14.06 32.74
C ASP A 126 -16.96 -13.29 34.04
N HIS A 127 -17.28 -13.90 35.19
CA HIS A 127 -17.05 -13.28 36.49
C HIS A 127 -15.81 -13.88 37.16
N ASP A 128 -14.84 -13.02 37.43
CA ASP A 128 -13.75 -13.30 38.35
C ASP A 128 -13.80 -12.28 39.51
N PRO A 129 -13.53 -12.70 40.76
CA PRO A 129 -13.45 -11.78 41.88
C PRO A 129 -12.35 -10.74 41.64
N LEU A 130 -12.63 -9.50 42.00
CA LEU A 130 -11.61 -8.45 41.99
C LEU A 130 -10.51 -8.77 43.03
N PRO A 131 -9.30 -8.22 42.88
CA PRO A 131 -8.25 -8.34 43.89
C PRO A 131 -8.78 -8.04 45.29
N ASP A 132 -8.39 -8.88 46.26
CA ASP A 132 -8.77 -8.79 47.67
C ASP A 132 -10.28 -8.88 47.96
N GLN A 133 -11.09 -9.35 47.01
CA GLN A 133 -12.50 -9.66 47.20
C GLN A 133 -12.77 -11.16 47.13
N ASP A 134 -13.65 -11.62 48.02
CA ASP A 134 -14.18 -12.99 47.98
C ASP A 134 -15.11 -13.18 46.78
N ALA A 135 -15.20 -14.42 46.30
CA ALA A 135 -16.14 -14.77 45.24
C ALA A 135 -17.59 -14.56 45.70
N LEU A 136 -18.38 -13.88 44.87
CA LEU A 136 -19.80 -13.70 45.13
C LEU A 136 -20.50 -15.06 45.17
N LYS A 137 -21.43 -15.23 46.11
CA LYS A 137 -22.33 -16.38 46.09
C LYS A 137 -23.22 -16.34 44.83
N PRO A 138 -23.65 -17.49 44.29
CA PRO A 138 -24.39 -17.55 43.03
C PRO A 138 -25.61 -16.60 42.95
N PRO A 139 -26.49 -16.53 43.97
CA PRO A 139 -27.62 -15.61 43.95
C PRO A 139 -27.18 -14.13 43.97
N ALA A 140 -26.12 -13.81 44.70
CA ALA A 140 -25.62 -12.44 44.82
C ALA A 140 -25.07 -11.91 43.49
N LEU A 141 -24.42 -12.76 42.68
CA LEU A 141 -23.98 -12.38 41.33
C LEU A 141 -25.17 -12.06 40.42
N VAL A 142 -26.22 -12.89 40.47
CA VAL A 142 -27.44 -12.68 39.68
C VAL A 142 -28.18 -11.42 40.12
N ASP A 143 -28.28 -11.19 41.43
CA ASP A 143 -28.92 -10.00 41.98
C ASP A 143 -28.14 -8.73 41.63
N LEU A 144 -26.80 -8.79 41.64
CA LEU A 144 -25.95 -7.71 41.15
C LEU A 144 -26.25 -7.40 39.68
N MET A 145 -26.28 -8.42 38.80
CA MET A 145 -26.57 -8.22 37.37
C MET A 145 -27.95 -7.59 37.14
N LYS A 146 -28.98 -8.03 37.87
CA LYS A 146 -30.32 -7.43 37.83
C LYS A 146 -30.34 -6.00 38.36
N SER A 147 -29.53 -5.69 39.38
CA SER A 147 -29.45 -4.33 39.94
C SER A 147 -28.81 -3.33 38.97
N VAL A 148 -27.79 -3.77 38.21
CA VAL A 148 -27.10 -2.91 37.25
C VAL A 148 -27.85 -2.81 35.93
N CYS A 149 -28.52 -3.89 35.51
CA CYS A 149 -29.35 -3.94 34.32
C CYS A 149 -30.75 -4.48 34.65
N PRO A 150 -31.69 -3.60 35.08
CA PRO A 150 -33.02 -4.03 35.52
C PRO A 150 -33.83 -4.82 34.50
N THR A 151 -33.55 -4.66 33.19
CA THR A 151 -34.23 -5.38 32.10
C THR A 151 -33.91 -6.88 32.07
N LEU A 152 -32.87 -7.32 32.81
CA LEU A 152 -32.57 -8.73 33.07
C LEU A 152 -33.57 -9.41 34.01
N THR A 153 -34.41 -8.63 34.72
CA THR A 153 -35.43 -9.20 35.61
C THR A 153 -36.43 -10.04 34.81
N GLY A 154 -36.62 -11.29 35.23
CA GLY A 154 -37.48 -12.26 34.54
C GLY A 154 -36.86 -12.88 33.28
N CYS A 155 -35.58 -12.63 32.98
CA CYS A 155 -34.87 -13.28 31.88
C CYS A 155 -34.33 -14.66 32.29
N GLU A 156 -34.24 -15.54 31.30
CA GLU A 156 -33.63 -16.86 31.47
C GLU A 156 -32.11 -16.73 31.66
N MET A 157 -31.60 -17.29 32.77
CA MET A 157 -30.18 -17.27 33.10
C MET A 157 -29.70 -18.61 33.64
N LEU A 158 -28.43 -18.90 33.43
CA LEU A 158 -27.76 -20.09 33.96
C LEU A 158 -26.44 -19.69 34.60
N TRP A 159 -26.31 -19.99 35.89
CA TRP A 159 -25.08 -19.84 36.62
C TRP A 159 -24.30 -21.16 36.66
N THR A 160 -22.98 -21.10 36.46
CA THR A 160 -22.06 -22.24 36.64
C THR A 160 -20.71 -21.78 37.20
N PRO A 161 -19.97 -22.63 37.94
CA PRO A 161 -18.57 -22.36 38.26
C PRO A 161 -17.67 -22.54 37.02
N SER A 162 -16.57 -21.78 36.96
CA SER A 162 -15.54 -21.95 35.94
C SER A 162 -14.86 -23.33 36.07
N ALA A 163 -14.25 -23.81 34.98
CA ALA A 163 -13.55 -25.10 34.96
C ALA A 163 -12.37 -25.18 35.96
N SER A 164 -11.84 -24.05 36.43
CA SER A 164 -10.75 -23.98 37.43
C SER A 164 -11.23 -23.81 38.88
N SER A 165 -12.54 -23.75 39.11
CA SER A 165 -13.13 -23.69 40.45
C SER A 165 -13.54 -25.09 40.93
N CYS A 166 -13.82 -25.26 42.22
CA CYS A 166 -14.35 -26.50 42.81
C CYS A 166 -13.46 -27.72 42.51
N ILE A 167 -12.17 -27.60 42.84
CA ILE A 167 -11.17 -28.65 42.70
C ILE A 167 -11.02 -29.39 44.02
N PHE A 168 -11.11 -30.71 43.97
CA PHE A 168 -11.07 -31.59 45.13
C PHE A 168 -9.89 -32.56 45.04
N ASN A 169 -9.31 -32.86 46.19
CA ASN A 169 -8.48 -34.04 46.39
C ASN A 169 -9.28 -35.00 47.27
N LEU A 170 -9.85 -36.06 46.67
CA LEU A 170 -10.83 -36.92 47.33
C LEU A 170 -11.99 -36.07 47.90
N ASP A 171 -12.16 -36.01 49.22
CA ASP A 171 -13.23 -35.25 49.88
C ASP A 171 -12.82 -33.82 50.28
N GLN A 172 -11.53 -33.48 50.20
CA GLN A 172 -11.03 -32.16 50.57
C GLN A 172 -11.10 -31.19 49.39
N GLU A 173 -11.79 -30.06 49.57
CA GLU A 173 -11.76 -28.97 48.60
C GLU A 173 -10.43 -28.22 48.68
N ILE A 174 -9.67 -28.23 47.58
CA ILE A 174 -8.37 -27.56 47.46
C ILE A 174 -8.55 -26.16 46.87
N VAL A 175 -9.47 -26.02 45.92
CA VAL A 175 -9.83 -24.73 45.32
C VAL A 175 -11.34 -24.59 45.36
N GLY A 176 -11.81 -23.63 46.16
CA GLY A 176 -13.23 -23.29 46.27
C GLY A 176 -13.80 -22.59 45.04
N LEU A 177 -14.98 -22.01 45.20
CA LEU A 177 -15.59 -21.17 44.18
C LEU A 177 -14.77 -19.88 43.98
N ARG A 178 -14.23 -19.68 42.77
CA ARG A 178 -13.56 -18.44 42.36
C ARG A 178 -14.21 -17.86 41.12
N GLY A 179 -13.74 -18.28 39.95
CA GLY A 179 -14.31 -17.88 38.66
C GLY A 179 -15.67 -18.50 38.43
N GLN A 180 -16.58 -17.73 37.85
CA GLN A 180 -17.98 -18.05 37.61
C GLN A 180 -18.36 -17.67 36.17
N ARG A 181 -19.41 -18.30 35.66
CA ARG A 181 -20.03 -17.97 34.37
C ARG A 181 -21.51 -17.74 34.62
N LEU A 182 -22.01 -16.59 34.17
CA LEU A 182 -23.43 -16.35 34.06
C LEU A 182 -23.82 -16.27 32.59
N TYR A 183 -24.56 -17.26 32.13
CA TYR A 183 -25.10 -17.31 30.77
C TYR A 183 -26.48 -16.67 30.77
N VAL A 184 -26.72 -15.71 29.90
CA VAL A 184 -28.02 -15.05 29.69
C VAL A 184 -28.51 -15.43 28.29
N ARG A 185 -29.76 -15.89 28.18
CA ARG A 185 -30.38 -16.12 26.88
C ARG A 185 -30.72 -14.79 26.24
N LEU A 186 -30.20 -14.55 25.05
CA LEU A 186 -30.50 -13.38 24.24
C LEU A 186 -31.53 -13.72 23.17
N ALA A 187 -32.49 -12.81 22.97
CA ALA A 187 -33.45 -12.92 21.88
C ALA A 187 -32.76 -12.68 20.53
N ALA A 188 -33.28 -13.30 19.48
CA ALA A 188 -32.86 -13.04 18.10
C ALA A 188 -32.80 -11.53 17.79
N GLY A 189 -31.66 -11.08 17.23
CA GLY A 189 -31.43 -9.68 16.85
C GLY A 189 -30.74 -8.81 17.92
N VAL A 190 -30.54 -9.31 19.13
CA VAL A 190 -29.75 -8.61 20.16
C VAL A 190 -28.27 -8.91 19.96
N ASP A 191 -27.44 -7.88 19.74
CA ASP A 191 -25.99 -8.04 19.61
C ASP A 191 -25.37 -8.32 21.00
N PRO A 192 -24.73 -9.50 21.21
CA PRO A 192 -24.10 -9.85 22.48
C PRO A 192 -23.02 -8.88 22.92
N LYS A 193 -22.30 -8.25 21.98
CA LYS A 193 -21.28 -7.25 22.31
C LYS A 193 -21.92 -5.99 22.88
N VAL A 194 -22.96 -5.47 22.24
CA VAL A 194 -23.67 -4.26 22.73
C VAL A 194 -24.32 -4.54 24.09
N ALA A 195 -24.91 -5.72 24.25
CA ALA A 195 -25.51 -6.15 25.50
C ALA A 195 -24.49 -6.27 26.64
N GLY A 196 -23.35 -6.93 26.40
CA GLY A 196 -22.28 -7.12 27.37
C GLY A 196 -21.54 -5.82 27.72
N ASP A 197 -21.25 -4.98 26.71
CA ASP A 197 -20.65 -3.65 26.91
C ASP A 197 -21.55 -2.80 27.82
N ASN A 198 -22.88 -2.81 27.60
CA ASN A 198 -23.81 -2.06 28.45
C ASN A 198 -23.83 -2.56 29.90
N ILE A 199 -23.77 -3.87 30.13
CA ILE A 199 -23.67 -4.41 31.51
C ILE A 199 -22.37 -3.94 32.16
N THR A 200 -21.28 -3.94 31.40
CA THR A 200 -19.96 -3.48 31.86
C THR A 200 -19.99 -1.98 32.19
N ASP A 201 -20.54 -1.14 31.31
CA ASP A 201 -20.73 0.29 31.56
C ASP A 201 -21.63 0.54 32.77
N SER A 202 -22.72 -0.23 32.92
CA SER A 202 -23.63 -0.13 34.07
C SER A 202 -22.98 -0.47 35.41
N LEU A 203 -22.00 -1.40 35.42
CA LEU A 203 -21.18 -1.73 36.58
C LEU A 203 -20.23 -0.58 36.93
N TRP A 204 -19.56 -0.01 35.92
CA TRP A 204 -18.67 1.14 36.08
C TRP A 204 -19.41 2.37 36.59
N ALA A 205 -20.55 2.72 35.99
CA ALA A 205 -21.40 3.85 36.39
C ALA A 205 -21.86 3.76 37.86
N ARG A 206 -21.97 2.53 38.41
CA ARG A 206 -22.34 2.27 39.81
C ARG A 206 -21.14 2.10 40.74
N GLY A 207 -19.91 2.31 40.26
CA GLY A 207 -18.71 2.26 41.08
C GLY A 207 -18.19 0.85 41.40
N TYR A 208 -18.58 -0.17 40.64
CA TYR A 208 -18.03 -1.53 40.81
C TYR A 208 -16.71 -1.75 40.07
N GLY A 209 -16.25 -0.78 39.28
CA GLY A 209 -14.98 -0.85 38.57
C GLY A 209 -13.82 -0.32 39.39
N ILE A 210 -12.63 -0.88 39.17
CA ILE A 210 -11.37 -0.43 39.75
C ILE A 210 -10.29 -0.38 38.66
N VAL A 211 -9.25 0.43 38.90
CA VAL A 211 -8.02 0.41 38.11
C VAL A 211 -6.92 -0.22 38.94
N VAL A 212 -6.26 -1.23 38.39
CA VAL A 212 -5.10 -1.86 39.03
C VAL A 212 -3.86 -1.74 38.15
N PRO A 213 -2.67 -1.50 38.73
CA PRO A 213 -1.45 -1.47 37.95
C PRO A 213 -1.12 -2.86 37.39
N SER A 214 -0.78 -2.92 36.10
CA SER A 214 0.02 -4.03 35.55
C SER A 214 1.44 -4.02 36.14
N LYS A 215 2.26 -5.05 35.84
CA LYS A 215 3.64 -5.06 36.31
C LYS A 215 4.41 -3.84 35.83
N ALA A 216 4.10 -3.32 34.63
CA ALA A 216 4.74 -2.14 34.04
C ALA A 216 4.05 -0.80 34.38
N GLY A 217 3.07 -0.79 35.29
CA GLY A 217 2.33 0.43 35.64
C GLY A 217 1.39 0.95 34.53
N THR A 218 1.01 0.10 33.57
CA THR A 218 -0.16 0.35 32.69
C THR A 218 -1.45 0.13 33.50
N PRO A 219 -2.45 1.03 33.39
CA PRO A 219 -3.75 0.86 34.06
C PRO A 219 -4.54 -0.31 33.47
N LEU A 220 -4.99 -1.23 34.35
CA LEU A 220 -5.89 -2.32 34.00
C LEU A 220 -7.27 -2.03 34.58
N TYR A 221 -8.20 -1.70 33.69
CA TYR A 221 -9.60 -1.52 34.03
C TYR A 221 -10.21 -2.89 34.35
N ARG A 222 -10.64 -3.07 35.60
CA ARG A 222 -11.29 -4.29 36.09
C ARG A 222 -12.66 -3.94 36.64
N CYS A 223 -13.62 -4.82 36.39
CA CYS A 223 -14.92 -4.81 37.03
C CYS A 223 -15.33 -6.29 37.23
N PRO A 224 -16.43 -6.58 37.94
CA PRO A 224 -16.83 -7.95 38.23
C PRO A 224 -17.01 -8.83 36.99
N ILE A 225 -17.25 -8.26 35.81
CA ILE A 225 -17.37 -8.99 34.54
C ILE A 225 -16.20 -8.64 33.61
N ASP A 226 -15.53 -9.64 33.01
CA ASP A 226 -14.53 -9.41 31.96
C ASP A 226 -15.21 -9.14 30.60
N GLY A 227 -15.20 -7.88 30.18
CA GLY A 227 -15.74 -7.47 28.88
C GLY A 227 -14.96 -7.96 27.65
N SER A 228 -13.76 -8.54 27.83
CA SER A 228 -12.94 -9.03 26.71
C SER A 228 -13.52 -10.25 26.01
N VAL A 229 -14.54 -10.88 26.61
CA VAL A 229 -15.13 -12.14 26.12
C VAL A 229 -16.20 -11.97 25.04
N PHE A 230 -16.67 -10.74 24.77
CA PHE A 230 -17.76 -10.47 23.84
C PHE A 230 -17.29 -10.41 22.37
N GLN A 231 -16.79 -11.53 21.86
CA GLN A 231 -16.36 -11.67 20.47
C GLN A 231 -16.87 -13.01 19.90
N PRO A 232 -17.37 -13.05 18.65
CA PRO A 232 -18.00 -14.26 18.10
C PRO A 232 -17.04 -15.45 17.97
N GLU A 233 -15.74 -15.18 17.80
CA GLU A 233 -14.66 -16.17 17.69
C GLU A 233 -13.97 -16.52 19.03
N ARG A 234 -14.42 -15.92 20.14
CA ARG A 234 -13.83 -16.14 21.47
C ARG A 234 -14.26 -17.50 22.02
N LEU A 235 -13.30 -18.20 22.63
CA LEU A 235 -13.53 -19.49 23.29
C LEU A 235 -13.90 -19.28 24.76
N ASP A 236 -14.98 -19.94 25.20
CA ASP A 236 -15.24 -20.26 26.60
C ASP A 236 -14.69 -21.66 26.90
N TYR A 237 -13.66 -21.72 27.75
CA TYR A 237 -12.98 -22.96 28.13
C TYR A 237 -13.79 -23.74 29.18
N ALA A 238 -15.03 -24.09 28.84
CA ALA A 238 -15.98 -24.78 29.71
C ALA A 238 -15.77 -26.32 29.80
N GLY A 239 -14.88 -26.89 28.99
CA GLY A 239 -14.57 -28.32 29.00
C GLY A 239 -13.91 -28.78 30.29
N LYS A 240 -14.04 -30.08 30.61
CA LYS A 240 -13.48 -30.68 31.84
C LYS A 240 -11.96 -30.41 31.92
N PRO A 241 -11.43 -29.85 33.03
CA PRO A 241 -10.00 -29.61 33.17
C PRO A 241 -9.22 -30.93 33.24
N LEU A 242 -7.95 -30.91 32.83
CA LEU A 242 -7.04 -32.03 33.04
C LEU A 242 -6.51 -31.99 34.47
N ALA A 243 -7.09 -32.79 35.36
CA ALA A 243 -6.59 -32.99 36.72
C ALA A 243 -5.96 -34.39 36.82
N MET A 244 -4.73 -34.49 37.34
CA MET A 244 -4.09 -35.79 37.56
C MET A 244 -4.64 -36.40 38.86
N PRO A 245 -5.11 -37.67 38.85
CA PRO A 245 -5.55 -38.34 40.08
C PRO A 245 -4.50 -38.24 41.20
N PRO A 246 -4.93 -38.01 42.46
CA PRO A 246 -6.30 -38.05 42.97
C PRO A 246 -7.11 -36.74 42.82
N LEU A 247 -6.59 -35.71 42.13
CA LEU A 247 -7.32 -34.45 41.94
C LEU A 247 -8.47 -34.62 40.95
N GLU A 248 -9.63 -34.05 41.28
CA GLU A 248 -10.80 -33.99 40.42
C GLU A 248 -11.46 -32.62 40.43
N SER A 249 -12.10 -32.24 39.32
CA SER A 249 -12.95 -31.05 39.24
C SER A 249 -14.41 -31.47 39.30
N ARG A 250 -15.17 -30.88 40.24
CA ARG A 250 -16.62 -31.09 40.39
C ARG A 250 -17.47 -29.99 39.72
N ALA A 251 -16.82 -29.00 39.09
CA ALA A 251 -17.46 -27.83 38.51
C ALA A 251 -18.48 -28.14 37.39
N ALA A 252 -18.23 -29.16 36.56
CA ALA A 252 -19.06 -29.46 35.40
C ALA A 252 -20.50 -29.87 35.75
N GLY A 253 -20.72 -30.46 36.93
CA GLY A 253 -22.03 -30.90 37.40
C GLY A 253 -22.78 -29.87 38.26
N MET A 254 -22.16 -28.73 38.59
CA MET A 254 -22.76 -27.70 39.44
C MET A 254 -23.35 -26.59 38.56
N PHE A 255 -24.67 -26.37 38.65
CA PHE A 255 -25.33 -25.23 38.01
C PHE A 255 -26.58 -24.80 38.76
N GLN A 256 -26.97 -23.55 38.54
CA GLN A 256 -28.26 -23.01 39.00
C GLN A 256 -28.96 -22.36 37.82
N HIS A 257 -30.13 -22.88 37.45
CA HIS A 257 -30.97 -22.37 36.37
C HIS A 257 -32.05 -21.44 36.92
N TYR A 258 -32.21 -20.30 36.26
CA TYR A 258 -33.23 -19.30 36.55
C TYR A 258 -34.14 -19.21 35.32
N PRO A 259 -35.31 -19.87 35.34
CA PRO A 259 -36.21 -19.88 34.19
C PRO A 259 -36.78 -18.48 33.92
N GLY A 260 -36.99 -18.16 32.65
CA GLY A 260 -37.49 -16.85 32.24
C GLY A 260 -37.62 -16.73 30.73
N ARG A 261 -37.83 -15.50 30.24
CA ARG A 261 -37.86 -15.20 28.80
C ARG A 261 -36.46 -14.91 28.26
N ALA A 262 -36.29 -14.95 26.94
CA ALA A 262 -35.10 -14.38 26.31
C ALA A 262 -35.00 -12.87 26.61
N TRP A 263 -33.77 -12.37 26.75
CA TRP A 263 -33.53 -10.95 26.96
C TRP A 263 -33.57 -10.19 25.64
N GLU A 264 -34.47 -9.22 25.55
CA GLU A 264 -34.70 -8.39 24.34
C GLU A 264 -33.70 -7.23 24.22
N GLY A 265 -32.68 -7.22 25.08
CA GLY A 265 -31.60 -6.24 25.05
C GLY A 265 -31.78 -5.06 26.01
N PRO A 266 -30.86 -4.10 25.93
CA PRO A 266 -30.81 -2.98 26.84
C PRO A 266 -31.87 -1.90 26.56
N THR A 267 -32.02 -0.94 27.47
CA THR A 267 -32.94 0.21 27.37
C THR A 267 -32.69 1.09 26.14
N CYS A 268 -33.57 2.07 25.89
CA CYS A 268 -33.45 2.98 24.75
C CYS A 268 -32.04 3.62 24.63
N PRO A 269 -31.64 4.06 23.41
CA PRO A 269 -30.31 4.61 23.16
C PRO A 269 -29.88 5.76 24.08
N ASP A 270 -30.81 6.61 24.53
CA ASP A 270 -30.48 7.73 25.41
C ASP A 270 -30.06 7.28 26.82
N ALA A 271 -30.73 6.27 27.38
CA ALA A 271 -30.36 5.71 28.67
C ALA A 271 -29.00 5.01 28.62
N LEU A 272 -28.69 4.37 27.49
CA LEU A 272 -27.38 3.78 27.21
C LEU A 272 -26.29 4.86 27.15
N ARG A 273 -26.54 5.97 26.45
CA ARG A 273 -25.59 7.09 26.34
C ARG A 273 -25.27 7.69 27.72
N ILE A 274 -26.29 7.98 28.52
CA ILE A 274 -26.11 8.55 29.88
C ILE A 274 -25.32 7.59 30.76
N THR A 275 -25.63 6.30 30.71
CA THR A 275 -24.92 5.28 31.50
C THR A 275 -23.45 5.22 31.10
N LYS A 276 -23.16 5.31 29.80
CA LYS A 276 -21.78 5.33 29.30
C LYS A 276 -21.01 6.58 29.74
N GLU A 277 -21.62 7.76 29.66
CA GLU A 277 -21.02 9.02 30.14
C GLU A 277 -20.64 8.93 31.62
N GLU A 278 -21.53 8.38 32.44
CA GLU A 278 -21.26 8.16 33.87
C GLU A 278 -20.20 7.08 34.12
N ALA A 279 -20.19 6.01 33.32
CA ALA A 279 -19.18 4.97 33.38
C ALA A 279 -17.78 5.52 33.05
N ASP A 280 -17.67 6.36 32.02
CA ASP A 280 -16.42 6.99 31.60
C ASP A 280 -15.91 7.95 32.69
N ARG A 281 -16.80 8.73 33.32
CA ARG A 281 -16.49 9.56 34.49
C ARG A 281 -15.92 8.73 35.65
N LYS A 282 -16.54 7.59 35.95
CA LYS A 282 -16.09 6.67 37.02
C LYS A 282 -14.76 5.99 36.71
N ARG A 283 -14.46 5.73 35.44
CA ARG A 283 -13.15 5.21 35.00
C ARG A 283 -12.05 6.24 35.20
N GLU A 284 -12.35 7.52 34.97
CA GLU A 284 -11.42 8.63 35.16
C GLU A 284 -11.12 8.83 36.65
N GLU A 285 -12.15 8.85 37.52
CA GLU A 285 -11.98 8.88 38.98
C GLU A 285 -11.11 7.71 39.49
N ALA A 286 -11.41 6.49 39.06
CA ALA A 286 -10.63 5.32 39.47
C ALA A 286 -9.19 5.32 38.95
N LEU A 287 -8.93 5.97 37.80
CA LEU A 287 -7.59 6.15 37.27
C LEU A 287 -6.80 7.15 38.12
N ASP A 288 -7.43 8.25 38.52
CA ASP A 288 -6.84 9.26 39.41
C ASP A 288 -6.53 8.66 40.79
N ASP A 289 -7.45 7.87 41.36
CA ASP A 289 -7.25 7.18 42.64
C ASP A 289 -6.08 6.17 42.59
N ALA A 290 -5.83 5.57 41.42
CA ALA A 290 -4.75 4.62 41.20
C ALA A 290 -3.43 5.27 40.75
N ALA A 291 -3.37 6.59 40.58
CA ALA A 291 -2.25 7.28 39.94
C ALA A 291 -0.91 7.02 40.63
N ASP A 292 -0.86 7.13 41.97
CA ASP A 292 0.36 6.89 42.74
C ASP A 292 0.83 5.44 42.62
N ALA A 293 -0.08 4.48 42.75
CA ALA A 293 0.23 3.05 42.61
C ALA A 293 0.71 2.69 41.18
N LEU A 294 0.19 3.37 40.15
CA LEU A 294 0.64 3.20 38.77
C LEU A 294 2.07 3.74 38.56
N VAL A 295 2.40 4.86 39.19
CA VAL A 295 3.76 5.43 39.17
C VAL A 295 4.72 4.51 39.93
N GLU A 296 4.37 4.08 41.14
CA GLU A 296 5.19 3.17 41.94
C GLU A 296 5.47 1.85 41.20
N ALA A 297 4.45 1.24 40.60
CA ALA A 297 4.61 0.03 39.80
C ALA A 297 5.52 0.26 38.58
N ARG A 298 5.43 1.42 37.93
CA ARG A 298 6.26 1.77 36.78
C ARG A 298 7.72 1.98 37.18
N ASP A 299 7.97 2.69 38.26
CA ASP A 299 9.31 2.95 38.77
C ASP A 299 9.97 1.64 39.21
N ALA A 300 9.24 0.80 39.95
CA ALA A 300 9.71 -0.54 40.32
C ALA A 300 10.06 -1.40 39.09
N TRP A 301 9.24 -1.35 38.03
CA TRP A 301 9.48 -2.06 36.78
C TRP A 301 10.74 -1.58 36.04
N VAL A 302 10.99 -0.27 36.04
CA VAL A 302 12.21 0.31 35.48
C VAL A 302 13.43 -0.16 36.29
N GLU A 303 13.37 -0.08 37.61
CA GLU A 303 14.49 -0.48 38.48
C GLU A 303 14.84 -1.95 38.35
N ASP A 304 13.84 -2.83 38.34
CA ASP A 304 14.02 -4.27 38.18
C ASP A 304 14.78 -4.61 36.89
N ARG A 305 14.44 -3.94 35.78
CA ARG A 305 15.13 -4.12 34.49
C ARG A 305 16.51 -3.50 34.46
N VAL A 306 16.68 -2.29 34.99
CA VAL A 306 18.00 -1.64 35.09
C VAL A 306 18.97 -2.48 35.91
N ALA A 307 18.49 -3.18 36.94
CA ALA A 307 19.31 -4.06 37.76
C ALA A 307 19.88 -5.26 36.97
N THR A 308 19.21 -5.70 35.89
CA THR A 308 19.70 -6.77 35.01
C THR A 308 20.78 -6.34 34.02
N VAL A 309 21.03 -5.04 33.87
CA VAL A 309 22.00 -4.46 32.93
C VAL A 309 23.34 -4.19 33.62
N PRO A 310 24.49 -4.38 32.94
CA PRO A 310 25.82 -4.04 33.47
C PRO A 310 25.91 -2.60 34.00
N GLU A 311 26.67 -2.40 35.08
CA GLU A 311 26.73 -1.12 35.82
C GLU A 311 27.10 0.08 34.93
N ALA A 312 28.02 -0.11 33.99
CA ALA A 312 28.46 0.93 33.05
C ALA A 312 27.34 1.43 32.11
N GLU A 313 26.26 0.66 31.92
CA GLU A 313 25.18 0.95 30.98
C GLU A 313 23.86 1.33 31.68
N ARG A 314 23.80 1.28 33.03
CA ARG A 314 22.56 1.49 33.79
C ARG A 314 21.89 2.83 33.55
N ASP A 315 22.66 3.91 33.41
CA ASP A 315 22.10 5.25 33.15
C ASP A 315 21.48 5.35 31.75
N ALA A 316 22.03 4.64 30.76
CA ALA A 316 21.43 4.54 29.43
C ALA A 316 20.19 3.65 29.45
N ALA A 317 20.28 2.48 30.08
CA ALA A 317 19.15 1.55 30.22
C ALA A 317 17.97 2.17 30.96
N ARG A 318 18.21 2.91 32.04
CA ARG A 318 17.18 3.64 32.78
C ARG A 318 16.42 4.60 31.87
N ARG A 319 17.13 5.39 31.07
CA ARG A 319 16.51 6.30 30.09
C ARG A 319 15.65 5.54 29.07
N THR A 320 16.15 4.42 28.56
CA THR A 320 15.45 3.56 27.60
C THR A 320 14.18 2.94 28.18
N PHE A 321 14.25 2.38 29.39
CA PHE A 321 13.10 1.76 30.06
C PHE A 321 12.07 2.78 30.52
N THR A 322 12.50 3.95 31.04
CA THR A 322 11.59 5.05 31.37
C THR A 322 10.84 5.55 30.14
N ALA A 323 11.52 5.76 29.00
CA ALA A 323 10.86 6.17 27.76
C ALA A 323 9.83 5.15 27.27
N ALA A 324 10.12 3.85 27.41
CA ALA A 324 9.19 2.79 27.03
C ALA A 324 7.94 2.77 27.94
N ALA A 325 8.12 2.87 29.24
CA ALA A 325 7.04 2.72 30.22
C ALA A 325 6.20 4.00 30.39
N CYS A 326 6.82 5.18 30.37
CA CYS A 326 6.15 6.47 30.53
C CYS A 326 5.64 7.03 29.20
N ASP A 327 6.52 7.10 28.19
CA ASP A 327 6.26 7.87 26.97
C ASP A 327 5.72 7.00 25.83
N ARG A 328 5.69 5.68 26.02
CA ARG A 328 5.39 4.68 24.97
C ARG A 328 6.34 4.83 23.78
N VAL A 329 7.61 5.13 24.04
CA VAL A 329 8.64 5.25 23.02
C VAL A 329 9.72 4.19 23.24
N LEU A 330 9.93 3.33 22.26
CA LEU A 330 11.02 2.36 22.26
C LEU A 330 12.22 3.00 21.55
N LEU A 331 13.25 3.34 22.33
CA LEU A 331 14.49 3.92 21.83
C LEU A 331 15.33 2.90 21.07
N GLY A 332 16.30 3.36 20.28
CA GLY A 332 17.14 2.52 19.42
C GLY A 332 17.75 1.31 20.12
N ASP A 333 18.20 1.47 21.36
CA ASP A 333 18.81 0.39 22.16
C ASP A 333 17.81 -0.57 22.82
N PHE A 334 16.51 -0.27 22.74
CA PHE A 334 15.47 -1.14 23.30
C PHE A 334 15.44 -2.48 22.55
N ILE A 335 15.41 -3.59 23.30
CA ILE A 335 15.39 -4.94 22.73
C ILE A 335 13.96 -5.41 22.51
N LEU A 336 13.66 -5.84 21.28
CA LEU A 336 12.42 -6.47 20.88
C LEU A 336 12.61 -7.98 20.76
N HIS A 337 11.69 -8.77 21.36
CA HIS A 337 11.70 -10.23 21.29
C HIS A 337 10.78 -10.70 20.16
N LEU A 338 11.31 -10.78 18.93
CA LEU A 338 10.55 -11.13 17.72
C LEU A 338 10.33 -12.65 17.61
N ASP A 339 9.12 -13.08 17.28
CA ASP A 339 8.75 -14.51 17.27
C ASP A 339 9.59 -15.32 16.26
N ASN A 340 9.85 -14.75 15.09
CA ASN A 340 10.54 -15.41 13.97
C ASN A 340 11.97 -14.89 13.75
N HIS A 341 12.43 -13.91 14.54
CA HIS A 341 13.72 -13.25 14.33
C HIS A 341 14.58 -13.13 15.59
N GLY A 342 14.09 -13.62 16.74
CA GLY A 342 14.79 -13.54 18.02
C GLY A 342 14.90 -12.09 18.53
N GLU A 343 15.87 -11.85 19.39
CA GLU A 343 16.10 -10.54 19.99
C GLU A 343 16.74 -9.56 18.99
N ARG A 344 16.14 -8.39 18.82
CA ARG A 344 16.66 -7.32 17.95
C ARG A 344 16.55 -5.97 18.62
N ARG A 345 17.55 -5.10 18.46
CA ARG A 345 17.43 -3.70 18.85
C ARG A 345 16.44 -2.99 17.95
N VAL A 346 15.75 -1.99 18.49
CA VAL A 346 14.90 -1.09 17.70
C VAL A 346 15.70 -0.46 16.56
N SER A 347 16.95 -0.07 16.78
CA SER A 347 17.83 0.46 15.73
C SER A 347 17.99 -0.52 14.57
N ASP A 348 18.19 -1.81 14.85
CA ASP A 348 18.38 -2.85 13.83
C ASP A 348 17.08 -3.13 13.07
N VAL A 349 15.96 -3.07 13.77
CA VAL A 349 14.62 -3.21 13.17
C VAL A 349 14.30 -2.02 12.27
N LEU A 350 14.66 -0.81 12.69
CA LEU A 350 14.46 0.41 11.92
C LEU A 350 15.43 0.55 10.74
N ALA A 351 16.59 -0.11 10.77
CA ALA A 351 17.53 -0.16 9.65
C ALA A 351 17.01 -1.00 8.47
N ASP A 352 16.13 -1.99 8.72
CA ASP A 352 15.53 -2.85 7.70
C ASP A 352 14.01 -3.01 7.93
N ARG A 353 13.29 -1.89 7.81
CA ARG A 353 11.85 -1.83 8.08
C ARG A 353 11.04 -2.81 7.23
N THR A 354 11.44 -3.02 5.98
CA THR A 354 10.75 -3.92 5.06
C THR A 354 10.81 -5.36 5.53
N LYS A 355 11.97 -5.82 6.01
CA LYS A 355 12.14 -7.18 6.52
C LYS A 355 11.28 -7.46 7.75
N TYR A 356 11.16 -6.49 8.66
CA TYR A 356 10.51 -6.70 9.96
C TYR A 356 9.06 -6.20 10.01
N HIS A 357 8.57 -5.51 8.99
CA HIS A 357 7.18 -5.07 8.95
C HIS A 357 6.23 -6.28 8.96
N GLY A 358 5.20 -6.21 9.80
CA GLY A 358 4.22 -7.28 10.00
C GLY A 358 4.72 -8.41 10.90
N ALA A 359 5.98 -8.40 11.33
CA ALA A 359 6.49 -9.41 12.25
C ALA A 359 5.79 -9.32 13.61
N THR A 360 5.46 -10.48 14.18
CA THR A 360 4.87 -10.61 15.51
C THR A 360 5.95 -10.72 16.57
N LEU A 361 5.65 -10.21 17.76
CA LEU A 361 6.57 -10.21 18.89
C LEU A 361 5.86 -10.36 20.23
N ALA A 362 6.64 -10.61 21.28
CA ALA A 362 6.18 -10.50 22.66
C ALA A 362 5.74 -9.06 23.00
N ASP A 363 5.05 -8.86 24.12
CA ASP A 363 4.75 -7.50 24.58
C ASP A 363 6.07 -6.78 24.92
N PRO A 364 6.31 -5.52 24.48
CA PRO A 364 7.56 -4.83 24.76
C PRO A 364 7.84 -4.62 26.25
N LEU A 365 6.81 -4.39 27.07
CA LEU A 365 6.98 -4.13 28.50
C LEU A 365 6.90 -5.41 29.34
N GLU A 366 6.11 -6.40 28.93
CA GLU A 366 5.96 -7.68 29.62
C GLU A 366 6.20 -8.86 28.64
N PRO A 367 7.46 -9.14 28.25
CA PRO A 367 7.77 -10.17 27.26
C PRO A 367 7.27 -11.58 27.63
N GLU A 368 7.04 -11.87 28.91
CA GLU A 368 6.47 -13.13 29.38
C GLU A 368 4.93 -13.21 29.26
N TYR A 369 4.26 -12.07 29.03
CA TYR A 369 2.81 -11.98 29.09
C TYR A 369 2.13 -12.90 28.07
N GLY A 370 1.19 -13.71 28.56
CA GLY A 370 0.38 -14.64 27.76
C GLY A 370 1.19 -15.61 26.88
N GLY A 371 2.35 -16.04 27.38
CA GLY A 371 3.24 -17.03 26.77
C GLY A 371 4.32 -16.45 25.85
N GLY A 372 4.51 -15.13 25.86
CA GLY A 372 5.63 -14.44 25.24
C GLY A 372 5.78 -14.54 23.72
N ARG A 373 4.68 -14.83 23.02
CA ARG A 373 4.62 -14.83 21.55
C ARG A 373 3.29 -14.31 21.05
N ASN A 374 3.32 -13.70 19.87
CA ASN A 374 2.15 -13.18 19.14
C ASN A 374 1.28 -12.27 20.02
N LYS A 375 1.92 -11.30 20.67
CA LYS A 375 1.26 -10.30 21.53
C LYS A 375 1.25 -8.93 20.92
N ALA A 376 2.26 -8.59 20.14
CA ALA A 376 2.32 -7.35 19.40
C ALA A 376 2.67 -7.60 17.93
N ILE A 377 2.50 -6.55 17.12
CA ILE A 377 2.82 -6.55 15.69
C ILE A 377 3.61 -5.28 15.36
N LEU A 378 4.64 -5.41 14.52
CA LEU A 378 5.43 -4.30 14.00
C LEU A 378 4.78 -3.64 12.77
N TYR A 379 4.49 -2.35 12.86
CA TYR A 379 4.00 -1.51 11.77
C TYR A 379 5.07 -0.47 11.41
N LEU A 380 5.87 -0.75 10.39
CA LEU A 380 7.08 0.01 10.06
C LEU A 380 6.98 0.74 8.70
N ASP A 381 5.87 0.55 7.99
CA ASP A 381 5.50 1.20 6.73
C ASP A 381 4.97 2.63 6.92
N ASN A 382 4.56 2.97 8.14
CA ASN A 382 4.05 4.27 8.52
C ASN A 382 5.17 5.31 8.71
N ALA A 383 4.84 6.60 8.55
CA ALA A 383 5.76 7.72 8.79
C ALA A 383 6.32 7.75 10.22
N THR A 384 5.56 7.22 11.18
CA THR A 384 6.01 6.92 12.54
C THR A 384 5.93 5.41 12.72
N PRO A 385 7.06 4.68 12.77
CA PRO A 385 7.07 3.24 12.99
C PRO A 385 6.59 2.90 14.39
N GLN A 386 5.83 1.80 14.51
CA GLN A 386 5.13 1.46 15.76
C GLN A 386 5.15 -0.03 16.05
N VAL A 387 5.14 -0.38 17.34
CA VAL A 387 4.70 -1.68 17.83
C VAL A 387 3.28 -1.50 18.35
N VAL A 388 2.33 -2.29 17.85
CA VAL A 388 0.97 -2.35 18.44
C VAL A 388 0.86 -3.64 19.22
N SER A 389 0.87 -3.53 20.54
CA SER A 389 0.62 -4.64 21.46
C SER A 389 -0.87 -4.80 21.73
N GLN A 390 -1.33 -6.05 21.81
CA GLN A 390 -2.68 -6.44 22.20
C GLN A 390 -2.77 -6.77 23.71
N ALA A 391 -1.66 -6.66 24.45
CA ALA A 391 -1.67 -6.87 25.88
C ALA A 391 -2.45 -5.73 26.59
N HIS A 392 -3.08 -6.07 27.71
CA HIS A 392 -3.67 -5.09 28.63
C HIS A 392 -4.68 -4.10 28.00
N GLY A 393 -5.43 -4.53 26.98
CA GLY A 393 -6.43 -3.68 26.31
C GLY A 393 -5.94 -2.95 25.06
N GLY A 394 -4.69 -3.19 24.65
CA GLY A 394 -4.10 -2.58 23.47
C GLY A 394 -3.18 -1.42 23.83
N GLN A 395 -1.93 -1.47 23.38
CA GLN A 395 -0.94 -0.41 23.57
C GLN A 395 -0.21 -0.15 22.26
N MET A 396 0.12 1.10 21.99
CA MET A 396 0.92 1.48 20.83
C MET A 396 2.22 2.12 21.31
N PHE A 397 3.33 1.66 20.77
CA PHE A 397 4.65 2.18 21.07
C PHE A 397 5.30 2.72 19.81
N ASN A 398 5.80 3.95 19.84
CA ASN A 398 6.58 4.51 18.73
C ASN A 398 8.02 4.01 18.81
N LEU A 399 8.56 3.54 17.69
CA LEU A 399 9.98 3.20 17.59
C LEU A 399 10.74 4.41 17.11
N THR A 400 11.87 4.68 17.75
CA THR A 400 12.71 5.80 17.38
C THR A 400 14.17 5.40 17.40
N ALA A 401 14.89 5.78 16.34
CA ALA A 401 16.32 5.55 16.23
C ALA A 401 17.11 6.72 16.81
N ILE A 402 16.58 7.42 17.85
CA ILE A 402 17.20 8.63 18.43
C ILE A 402 18.69 8.36 18.59
N SER A 403 19.45 9.01 17.72
CA SER A 403 20.89 8.81 17.65
C SER A 403 21.60 9.83 18.53
N GLU A 404 20.99 11.01 18.74
CA GLU A 404 21.65 12.15 19.39
C GLU A 404 20.67 13.12 20.08
N THR A 405 21.20 13.88 21.05
CA THR A 405 20.51 15.01 21.70
C THR A 405 21.24 16.31 21.36
N ILE A 406 20.50 17.33 20.91
CA ILE A 406 21.05 18.63 20.50
C ILE A 406 20.44 19.75 21.36
N GLU A 407 21.29 20.70 21.74
CA GLU A 407 20.89 21.92 22.44
C GLU A 407 20.58 23.05 21.44
N VAL A 408 19.38 23.62 21.56
CA VAL A 408 18.92 24.78 20.80
C VAL A 408 19.16 26.03 21.65
N LYS A 409 20.02 26.92 21.16
CA LYS A 409 20.38 28.20 21.76
C LYS A 409 19.91 29.36 20.88
N GLN A 410 19.80 30.54 21.48
CA GLN A 410 19.62 31.75 20.68
C GLN A 410 20.86 31.95 19.78
N GLY A 411 20.64 32.04 18.46
CA GLY A 411 21.69 32.29 17.47
C GLY A 411 22.33 31.05 16.83
N ASN A 412 22.12 29.82 17.33
CA ASN A 412 22.74 28.60 16.75
C ASN A 412 21.81 27.83 15.78
N ALA A 413 20.67 28.40 15.39
CA ALA A 413 19.66 27.71 14.59
C ALA A 413 20.19 27.15 13.27
N HIS A 414 21.11 27.85 12.59
CA HIS A 414 21.72 27.38 11.35
C HIS A 414 22.60 26.15 11.56
N GLU A 415 23.42 26.15 12.61
CA GLU A 415 24.29 25.01 12.96
C GLU A 415 23.47 23.78 13.33
N VAL A 416 22.43 23.97 14.16
CA VAL A 416 21.46 22.93 14.50
C VAL A 416 20.80 22.40 13.24
N ALA A 417 20.36 23.26 12.33
CA ALA A 417 19.70 22.85 11.10
C ALA A 417 20.61 22.01 10.19
N VAL A 418 21.86 22.42 10.00
CA VAL A 418 22.86 21.68 9.21
C VAL A 418 23.17 20.33 9.85
N HIS A 419 23.30 20.28 11.18
CA HIS A 419 23.57 19.04 11.89
C HIS A 419 22.41 18.06 11.80
N VAL A 420 21.19 18.52 12.08
CA VAL A 420 19.98 17.69 11.94
C VAL A 420 19.82 17.18 10.51
N ALA A 421 20.09 18.02 9.49
CA ALA A 421 20.07 17.58 8.10
C ALA A 421 21.08 16.45 7.82
N LYS A 422 22.26 16.45 8.45
CA LYS A 422 23.23 15.35 8.36
C LYS A 422 22.70 14.06 8.99
N VAL A 423 22.07 14.15 10.17
CA VAL A 423 21.46 12.98 10.83
C VAL A 423 20.28 12.45 10.00
N MET A 424 19.45 13.33 9.45
CA MET A 424 18.35 12.96 8.55
C MET A 424 18.87 12.28 7.27
N ALA A 425 20.04 12.66 6.76
CA ALA A 425 20.64 12.02 5.59
C ALA A 425 21.04 10.56 5.81
N MET A 426 21.20 10.14 7.08
CA MET A 426 21.45 8.74 7.43
C MET A 426 20.19 7.88 7.37
N GLN A 427 19.00 8.49 7.31
CA GLN A 427 17.76 7.73 7.22
C GLN A 427 17.65 7.05 5.84
N PRO A 428 17.33 5.75 5.80
CA PRO A 428 17.35 4.97 4.57
C PRO A 428 16.27 5.40 3.56
N ASP A 429 15.20 6.03 4.03
CA ASP A 429 14.00 6.40 3.26
C ASP A 429 13.92 7.91 2.92
N LEU A 430 14.84 8.73 3.42
CA LEU A 430 14.91 10.16 3.13
C LEU A 430 15.92 10.47 2.02
N PHE A 431 15.47 11.25 1.05
CA PHE A 431 16.26 11.64 -0.11
C PHE A 431 16.00 13.09 -0.47
N ARG A 432 16.95 13.71 -1.16
CA ARG A 432 16.68 14.96 -1.87
C ARG A 432 16.38 14.68 -3.34
N THR A 433 15.45 15.44 -3.87
CA THR A 433 15.27 15.64 -5.31
C THR A 433 15.55 17.09 -5.63
N THR A 434 15.64 17.41 -6.91
CA THR A 434 15.69 18.79 -7.41
C THR A 434 14.40 19.59 -7.09
N ALA A 435 13.29 18.93 -6.75
CA ALA A 435 12.03 19.54 -6.37
C ALA A 435 11.83 19.72 -4.85
N GLY A 436 12.69 19.11 -4.03
CA GLY A 436 12.62 19.18 -2.57
C GLY A 436 13.02 17.89 -1.86
N LEU A 437 12.88 17.92 -0.53
CA LEU A 437 13.09 16.77 0.34
C LEU A 437 11.92 15.81 0.11
N VAL A 438 12.23 14.53 -0.06
CA VAL A 438 11.22 13.49 -0.26
C VAL A 438 11.48 12.32 0.68
N ARG A 439 10.39 11.66 1.09
CA ARG A 439 10.42 10.36 1.73
C ARG A 439 9.91 9.32 0.76
N VAL A 440 10.63 8.22 0.60
CA VAL A 440 10.10 7.05 -0.12
C VAL A 440 9.14 6.33 0.81
N ALA A 441 7.85 6.33 0.48
CA ALA A 441 6.81 5.71 1.29
C ALA A 441 5.79 5.00 0.40
N PHE A 442 5.04 4.06 0.98
CA PHE A 442 3.97 3.37 0.29
C PHE A 442 2.80 4.33 0.05
N ASP A 443 2.41 4.50 -1.21
CA ASP A 443 1.22 5.26 -1.59
C ASP A 443 0.02 4.29 -1.67
N PRO A 444 -0.99 4.43 -0.79
CA PRO A 444 -2.14 3.54 -0.76
C PRO A 444 -3.04 3.67 -2.01
N VAL A 445 -3.01 4.81 -2.69
CA VAL A 445 -3.81 5.04 -3.90
C VAL A 445 -3.24 4.23 -5.04
N SER A 446 -1.94 4.39 -5.28
CA SER A 446 -1.27 3.69 -6.37
C SER A 446 -0.81 2.28 -5.99
N LYS A 447 -0.84 1.92 -4.70
CA LYS A 447 -0.33 0.66 -4.13
C LYS A 447 1.13 0.38 -4.47
N LEU A 448 1.94 1.42 -4.62
CA LEU A 448 3.38 1.33 -4.85
C LEU A 448 4.12 2.30 -3.96
N PHE A 449 5.41 2.06 -3.78
CA PHE A 449 6.27 3.05 -3.16
C PHE A 449 6.49 4.23 -4.12
N ALA A 450 6.33 5.44 -3.60
CA ALA A 450 6.42 6.68 -4.34
C ALA A 450 7.26 7.71 -3.55
N PRO A 451 7.89 8.68 -4.23
CA PRO A 451 8.53 9.80 -3.56
C PRO A 451 7.46 10.77 -3.05
N MET A 452 7.28 10.82 -1.73
CA MET A 452 6.37 11.74 -1.06
C MET A 452 7.12 13.01 -0.69
N LYS A 453 6.71 14.15 -1.26
CA LYS A 453 7.31 15.45 -0.95
C LYS A 453 7.08 15.81 0.51
N MET A 454 8.14 16.21 1.20
CA MET A 454 8.08 16.70 2.56
C MET A 454 8.02 18.22 2.61
N ASP A 455 7.04 18.76 3.32
CA ASP A 455 6.94 20.18 3.63
C ASP A 455 7.60 20.54 4.99
N ASP A 456 7.39 21.76 5.48
CA ASP A 456 7.95 22.21 6.77
C ASP A 456 7.33 21.43 7.94
N ILE A 457 6.04 21.07 7.85
CA ILE A 457 5.31 20.32 8.87
C ILE A 457 5.82 18.88 8.91
N ASP A 458 5.99 18.24 7.76
CA ASP A 458 6.57 16.90 7.66
C ASP A 458 7.99 16.87 8.25
N THR A 459 8.78 17.92 7.98
CA THR A 459 10.12 18.07 8.54
C THR A 459 10.06 18.27 10.06
N GLN A 460 9.09 19.04 10.55
CA GLN A 460 8.86 19.29 11.98
C GLN A 460 8.50 18.01 12.74
N LEU A 461 7.80 17.08 12.08
CA LEU A 461 7.45 15.77 12.64
C LEU A 461 8.59 14.76 12.52
N ALA A 462 9.36 14.79 11.43
CA ALA A 462 10.42 13.81 11.15
C ALA A 462 11.71 14.07 11.93
N ALA A 463 12.14 15.33 12.08
CA ALA A 463 13.41 15.64 12.75
C ALA A 463 13.46 15.17 14.22
N PRO A 464 12.39 15.32 15.04
CA PRO A 464 12.36 14.78 16.40
C PRO A 464 12.42 13.26 16.51
N GLN A 465 12.18 12.51 15.42
CA GLN A 465 12.32 11.05 15.37
C GLN A 465 13.78 10.59 15.28
N VAL A 466 14.71 11.49 14.97
CA VAL A 466 16.13 11.16 14.82
C VAL A 466 17.02 11.94 15.78
N VAL A 467 16.57 13.12 16.22
CA VAL A 467 17.30 14.00 17.13
C VAL A 467 16.37 14.47 18.25
N ARG A 468 16.83 14.38 19.51
CA ARG A 468 16.14 15.02 20.64
C ARG A 468 16.58 16.48 20.78
N PHE A 469 15.63 17.41 20.80
CA PHE A 469 15.91 18.83 20.99
C PHE A 469 15.74 19.24 22.44
N THR A 470 16.69 20.00 22.96
CA THR A 470 16.67 20.52 24.33
C THR A 470 17.04 22.00 24.36
N CYS A 471 16.61 22.72 25.39
CA CYS A 471 17.06 24.08 25.65
C CYS A 471 17.28 24.30 27.15
N PHE A 472 18.12 25.27 27.50
CA PHE A 472 18.37 25.63 28.89
C PHE A 472 17.22 26.49 29.45
N ASP A 473 16.56 26.03 30.50
CA ASP A 473 15.56 26.81 31.23
C ASP A 473 16.24 27.60 32.36
N GLY A 474 16.39 28.92 32.18
CA GLY A 474 17.04 29.79 33.17
C GLY A 474 16.32 29.90 34.52
N ARG A 475 15.02 29.59 34.59
CA ARG A 475 14.27 29.56 35.86
C ARG A 475 14.53 28.27 36.62
N ARG A 476 14.52 27.14 35.92
CA ARG A 476 14.75 25.81 36.51
C ARG A 476 16.24 25.44 36.59
N LYS A 477 17.13 26.23 35.98
CA LYS A 477 18.58 26.00 35.87
C LYS A 477 18.95 24.61 35.34
N GLN A 478 18.14 24.07 34.43
CA GLN A 478 18.32 22.72 33.89
C GLN A 478 17.95 22.66 32.40
N MET A 479 18.42 21.62 31.74
CA MET A 479 18.03 21.32 30.35
C MET A 479 16.63 20.72 30.33
N VAL A 480 15.76 21.27 29.47
CA VAL A 480 14.39 20.78 29.27
C VAL A 480 14.16 20.44 27.80
N GLY A 481 13.15 19.61 27.53
CA GLY A 481 12.75 19.29 26.15
C GLY A 481 12.32 20.56 25.41
N HIS A 482 12.72 20.67 24.14
CA HIS A 482 12.39 21.79 23.28
C HIS A 482 11.60 21.31 22.06
N ASN A 483 10.39 21.81 21.89
CA ASN A 483 9.61 21.50 20.68
C ASN A 483 10.20 22.25 19.48
N LEU A 484 10.35 21.55 18.36
CA LEU A 484 10.88 22.14 17.14
C LEU A 484 9.93 23.23 16.63
N THR A 485 10.44 24.43 16.35
CA THR A 485 9.65 25.52 15.76
C THR A 485 9.51 25.36 14.25
N LYS A 486 8.47 25.97 13.65
CA LYS A 486 8.29 25.98 12.18
C LYS A 486 9.48 26.59 11.45
N ASP A 487 10.07 27.66 12.00
CA ASP A 487 11.22 28.33 11.40
C ASP A 487 12.46 27.43 11.39
N LEU A 488 12.71 26.69 12.47
CA LEU A 488 13.83 25.77 12.54
C LEU A 488 13.60 24.57 11.60
N ALA A 489 12.37 24.06 11.50
CA ALA A 489 12.00 23.03 10.50
C ALA A 489 12.26 23.52 9.06
N ALA A 490 11.88 24.76 8.75
CA ALA A 490 12.15 25.39 7.45
C ALA A 490 13.65 25.53 7.17
N GLN A 491 14.46 25.83 8.20
CA GLN A 491 15.92 25.89 8.07
C GLN A 491 16.53 24.50 7.86
N ILE A 492 16.09 23.49 8.60
CA ILE A 492 16.51 22.09 8.43
C ILE A 492 16.23 21.63 7.00
N ARG A 493 14.99 21.79 6.51
CA ARG A 493 14.65 21.43 5.13
C ARG A 493 15.51 22.18 4.12
N ARG A 494 15.73 23.49 4.29
CA ARG A 494 16.64 24.24 3.40
C ARG A 494 18.06 23.67 3.41
N ALA A 495 18.58 23.28 4.57
CA ALA A 495 19.89 22.64 4.69
C ALA A 495 19.96 21.29 3.95
N THR A 496 18.87 20.50 3.91
CA THR A 496 18.80 19.25 3.13
C THR A 496 18.87 19.45 1.60
N LEU A 497 18.63 20.67 1.12
CA LEU A 497 18.56 20.99 -0.33
C LEU A 497 19.78 21.73 -0.85
N GLN A 498 20.71 22.13 0.01
CA GLN A 498 21.89 22.87 -0.45
C GLN A 498 22.83 21.96 -1.26
N PRO A 499 23.63 22.52 -2.20
CA PRO A 499 24.54 21.72 -3.02
C PRO A 499 25.48 20.81 -2.22
N HIS A 500 25.99 21.31 -1.09
CA HIS A 500 26.89 20.61 -0.16
C HIS A 500 26.18 19.72 0.88
N SER A 501 24.87 19.51 0.74
CA SER A 501 24.14 18.59 1.62
C SER A 501 24.62 17.14 1.43
N THR A 502 24.69 16.39 2.52
CA THR A 502 25.00 14.95 2.53
C THR A 502 23.81 14.07 2.13
N MET A 503 22.64 14.67 1.87
CA MET A 503 21.45 13.95 1.42
C MET A 503 21.69 13.25 0.08
N ARG A 504 21.38 11.96 0.03
CA ARG A 504 21.39 11.13 -1.19
C ARG A 504 20.36 11.65 -2.20
N VAL A 505 20.70 11.61 -3.48
CA VAL A 505 19.87 12.14 -4.57
C VAL A 505 19.01 11.04 -5.17
N LEU A 506 17.68 11.16 -5.06
CA LEU A 506 16.78 10.21 -5.69
C LEU A 506 16.49 10.62 -7.14
N ARG A 507 16.89 9.77 -8.09
CA ARG A 507 16.61 9.96 -9.53
C ARG A 507 15.39 9.18 -10.02
N GLY A 508 14.88 8.25 -9.22
CA GLY A 508 13.67 7.50 -9.51
C GLY A 508 13.52 6.27 -8.64
N ILE A 509 12.29 5.74 -8.61
CA ILE A 509 11.98 4.47 -7.97
C ILE A 509 11.73 3.43 -9.07
N ILE A 510 12.27 2.23 -8.89
CA ILE A 510 12.04 1.08 -9.76
C ILE A 510 11.41 -0.06 -8.96
N HIS A 511 10.42 -0.72 -9.55
CA HIS A 511 9.69 -1.84 -8.92
C HIS A 511 10.05 -3.20 -9.50
N ALA A 512 10.86 -3.20 -10.56
CA ALA A 512 11.38 -4.37 -11.22
C ALA A 512 12.91 -4.27 -11.30
N PRO A 513 13.62 -5.42 -11.33
CA PRO A 513 15.02 -5.44 -11.69
C PRO A 513 15.23 -4.73 -13.03
N THR A 514 16.31 -3.97 -13.10
CA THR A 514 16.69 -3.24 -14.32
C THR A 514 18.17 -3.45 -14.61
N MET A 515 18.60 -3.11 -15.80
CA MET A 515 19.99 -3.24 -16.21
C MET A 515 20.59 -1.87 -16.50
N THR A 516 21.83 -1.71 -16.09
CA THR A 516 22.66 -0.54 -16.40
C THR A 516 23.31 -0.68 -17.77
N PRO A 517 23.76 0.41 -18.43
CA PRO A 517 24.41 0.34 -19.74
C PRO A 517 25.69 -0.52 -19.80
N ASP A 518 26.36 -0.74 -18.67
CA ASP A 518 27.50 -1.65 -18.50
C ASP A 518 27.10 -3.12 -18.29
N GLY A 519 25.81 -3.42 -18.09
CA GLY A 519 25.29 -4.79 -17.99
C GLY A 519 25.10 -5.31 -16.56
N ARG A 520 25.35 -4.47 -15.54
CA ARG A 520 25.05 -4.78 -14.14
C ARG A 520 23.54 -4.70 -13.91
N ILE A 521 22.98 -5.75 -13.30
CA ILE A 521 21.56 -5.81 -12.96
C ILE A 521 21.35 -5.26 -11.55
N ILE A 522 20.46 -4.28 -11.42
CA ILE A 522 20.01 -3.74 -10.13
C ILE A 522 18.85 -4.61 -9.67
N GLN A 523 19.09 -5.45 -8.68
CA GLN A 523 18.14 -6.44 -8.17
C GLN A 523 18.18 -6.63 -6.64
N CYS A 524 18.96 -5.81 -5.93
CA CYS A 524 19.04 -5.79 -4.47
C CYS A 524 18.19 -4.63 -3.95
N ALA A 525 17.20 -4.92 -3.11
CA ALA A 525 16.27 -3.90 -2.60
C ALA A 525 17.02 -2.79 -1.86
N GLY A 526 16.56 -1.54 -2.02
CA GLY A 526 17.16 -0.35 -1.45
C GLY A 526 17.75 0.60 -2.50
N TYR A 527 18.60 1.52 -2.04
CA TYR A 527 19.17 2.58 -2.86
C TYR A 527 20.48 2.13 -3.54
N ASP A 528 20.57 2.30 -4.86
CA ASP A 528 21.78 2.07 -5.65
C ASP A 528 22.57 3.38 -5.80
N GLU A 529 23.66 3.50 -5.03
CA GLU A 529 24.50 4.72 -4.98
C GLU A 529 25.03 5.15 -6.36
N ALA A 530 25.35 4.18 -7.24
CA ALA A 530 25.94 4.48 -8.55
C ALA A 530 24.93 5.12 -9.51
N THR A 531 23.65 4.73 -9.44
CA THR A 531 22.60 5.24 -10.35
C THR A 531 21.68 6.28 -9.73
N GLY A 532 21.59 6.32 -8.40
CA GLY A 532 20.61 7.14 -7.67
C GLY A 532 19.18 6.59 -7.76
N LEU A 533 19.01 5.32 -8.13
CA LEU A 533 17.71 4.64 -8.19
C LEU A 533 17.42 3.92 -6.87
N PHE A 534 16.16 3.94 -6.45
CA PHE A 534 15.68 3.15 -5.32
C PHE A 534 14.89 1.95 -5.83
N TYR A 535 15.41 0.74 -5.63
CA TYR A 535 14.72 -0.49 -6.00
C TYR A 535 13.84 -1.00 -4.86
N GLN A 536 12.54 -0.99 -5.10
CA GLN A 536 11.54 -1.52 -4.17
C GLN A 536 10.62 -2.48 -4.91
N PRO A 537 10.96 -3.78 -4.93
CA PRO A 537 10.11 -4.78 -5.57
C PRO A 537 8.74 -4.83 -4.90
N ASN A 538 7.70 -4.93 -5.73
CA ASN A 538 6.32 -5.18 -5.32
C ASN A 538 5.91 -6.66 -5.53
N THR A 539 6.83 -7.48 -6.04
CA THR A 539 6.67 -8.92 -6.24
C THR A 539 8.05 -9.60 -6.34
N MET A 540 8.06 -10.93 -6.33
CA MET A 540 9.27 -11.72 -6.54
C MET A 540 9.58 -11.86 -8.03
N PHE A 541 10.83 -11.63 -8.41
CA PHE A 541 11.30 -11.80 -9.79
C PHE A 541 12.13 -13.08 -9.91
N PRO A 542 11.91 -13.88 -10.97
CA PRO A 542 12.77 -15.03 -11.22
C PRO A 542 14.17 -14.56 -11.63
N PRO A 543 15.23 -15.32 -11.26
CA PRO A 543 16.60 -14.92 -11.48
C PRO A 543 16.95 -14.83 -12.98
N VAL A 544 17.77 -13.86 -13.34
CA VAL A 544 18.35 -13.74 -14.68
C VAL A 544 19.65 -14.55 -14.74
N PRO A 545 19.79 -15.53 -15.67
CA PRO A 545 21.04 -16.27 -15.82
C PRO A 545 22.20 -15.35 -16.20
N GLU A 546 23.39 -15.57 -15.61
CA GLU A 546 24.59 -14.80 -15.96
C GLU A 546 25.04 -15.04 -17.41
N THR A 547 24.87 -16.27 -17.90
CA THR A 547 25.18 -16.71 -19.26
C THR A 547 23.95 -17.35 -19.90
N PRO A 548 23.03 -16.56 -20.50
CA PRO A 548 21.84 -17.09 -21.15
C PRO A 548 22.18 -18.05 -22.31
N THR A 549 21.45 -19.15 -22.40
CA THR A 549 21.55 -20.11 -23.51
C THR A 549 20.70 -19.68 -24.71
N ALA A 550 20.88 -20.32 -25.87
CA ALA A 550 20.01 -20.09 -27.03
C ALA A 550 18.54 -20.42 -26.74
N GLN A 551 18.28 -21.45 -25.93
CA GLN A 551 16.93 -21.81 -25.49
C GLN A 551 16.33 -20.72 -24.59
N ASP A 552 17.11 -20.18 -23.64
CA ASP A 552 16.67 -19.05 -22.79
C ASP A 552 16.27 -17.84 -23.63
N VAL A 553 17.00 -17.56 -24.72
CA VAL A 553 16.69 -16.47 -25.65
C VAL A 553 15.34 -16.72 -26.34
N THR A 554 15.12 -17.90 -26.91
CA THR A 554 13.85 -18.23 -27.57
C THR A 554 12.66 -18.15 -26.61
N GLU A 555 12.77 -18.77 -25.43
CA GLU A 555 11.72 -18.73 -24.39
C GLU A 555 11.44 -17.31 -23.90
N ALA A 556 12.48 -16.48 -23.79
CA ALA A 556 12.33 -15.07 -23.43
C ALA A 556 11.61 -14.28 -24.53
N GLN A 557 11.91 -14.49 -25.81
CA GLN A 557 11.19 -13.82 -26.90
C GLN A 557 9.70 -14.19 -26.89
N ASP A 558 9.39 -15.49 -26.78
CA ASP A 558 8.01 -15.98 -26.73
C ASP A 558 7.26 -15.40 -25.54
N THR A 559 7.88 -15.39 -24.35
CA THR A 559 7.29 -14.83 -23.13
C THR A 559 7.01 -13.33 -23.27
N LEU A 560 7.97 -12.58 -23.83
CA LEU A 560 7.87 -11.12 -23.97
C LEU A 560 6.79 -10.71 -24.98
N LEU A 561 6.64 -11.47 -26.07
CA LEU A 561 5.70 -11.15 -27.15
C LEU A 561 4.31 -11.77 -26.97
N ARG A 562 4.15 -12.74 -26.07
CA ARG A 562 2.90 -13.47 -25.86
C ARG A 562 1.66 -12.58 -25.69
N PRO A 563 1.64 -11.52 -24.85
CA PRO A 563 0.44 -10.69 -24.71
C PRO A 563 0.03 -9.98 -26.01
N PHE A 564 0.96 -9.81 -26.95
CA PHE A 564 0.76 -9.09 -28.20
C PHE A 564 0.44 -10.02 -29.39
N ARG A 565 0.32 -11.33 -29.15
CA ARG A 565 0.10 -12.36 -30.20
C ARG A 565 -1.10 -12.14 -31.12
N ALA A 566 -2.10 -11.40 -30.66
CA ALA A 566 -3.33 -11.14 -31.40
C ALA A 566 -3.36 -9.74 -32.06
N TYR A 567 -2.33 -8.92 -31.86
CA TYR A 567 -2.19 -7.64 -32.54
C TYR A 567 -1.67 -7.85 -33.96
N ASN A 568 -2.37 -7.28 -34.94
CA ASN A 568 -1.91 -7.24 -36.31
C ASN A 568 -1.06 -5.97 -36.53
N LEU A 569 0.25 -6.18 -36.64
CA LEU A 569 1.25 -5.15 -36.92
C LEU A 569 1.56 -5.20 -38.42
N PRO A 570 1.30 -4.13 -39.18
CA PRO A 570 1.29 -4.17 -40.64
C PRO A 570 2.70 -4.28 -41.26
N SER A 571 3.76 -3.97 -40.51
CA SER A 571 5.14 -4.13 -40.96
C SER A 571 6.04 -4.78 -39.90
N ASP A 572 7.14 -5.39 -40.35
CA ASP A 572 8.18 -5.89 -39.46
C ASP A 572 8.82 -4.77 -38.63
N THR A 573 8.86 -3.55 -39.16
CA THR A 573 9.32 -2.36 -38.42
C THR A 573 8.40 -2.04 -37.25
N ASP A 574 7.08 -2.14 -37.39
CA ASP A 574 6.15 -1.93 -36.26
C ASP A 574 6.39 -2.95 -35.13
N ARG A 575 6.69 -4.21 -35.51
CA ARG A 575 7.07 -5.27 -34.56
C ARG A 575 8.41 -4.97 -33.88
N ALA A 576 9.41 -4.50 -34.63
CA ALA A 576 10.68 -4.08 -34.06
C ALA A 576 10.52 -2.91 -33.08
N VAL A 577 9.68 -1.92 -33.40
CA VAL A 577 9.39 -0.77 -32.51
C VAL A 577 8.68 -1.23 -31.25
N LEU A 578 7.74 -2.19 -31.34
CA LEU A 578 7.09 -2.78 -30.16
C LEU A 578 8.11 -3.46 -29.23
N VAL A 579 9.00 -4.30 -29.78
CA VAL A 579 10.06 -4.95 -29.00
C VAL A 579 10.99 -3.91 -28.36
N ALA A 580 11.41 -2.90 -29.13
CA ALA A 580 12.23 -1.82 -28.62
C ALA A 580 11.53 -1.04 -27.49
N ALA A 581 10.21 -0.80 -27.58
CA ALA A 581 9.43 -0.17 -26.52
C ALA A 581 9.38 -1.03 -25.24
N LEU A 582 9.20 -2.35 -25.38
CA LEU A 582 9.19 -3.29 -24.25
C LEU A 582 10.55 -3.34 -23.53
N LEU A 583 11.65 -3.47 -24.29
CA LEU A 583 12.99 -3.42 -23.71
C LEU A 583 13.26 -2.06 -23.05
N THR A 584 12.85 -0.96 -23.71
CA THR A 584 12.97 0.39 -23.14
C THR A 584 12.22 0.51 -21.82
N ALA A 585 10.99 0.00 -21.72
CA ALA A 585 10.21 0.06 -20.48
C ALA A 585 10.96 -0.54 -19.27
N VAL A 586 11.72 -1.61 -19.50
CA VAL A 586 12.51 -2.28 -18.44
C VAL A 586 13.77 -1.49 -18.05
N VAL A 587 14.40 -0.78 -18.98
CA VAL A 587 15.70 -0.09 -18.74
C VAL A 587 15.61 1.43 -18.75
N ARG A 588 14.42 2.01 -18.93
CA ARG A 588 14.26 3.46 -19.16
C ARG A 588 14.92 4.30 -18.07
N LYS A 589 14.83 3.86 -16.81
CA LYS A 589 15.33 4.59 -15.64
C LYS A 589 16.87 4.65 -15.56
N THR A 590 17.59 3.75 -16.23
CA THR A 590 19.07 3.75 -16.28
C THR A 590 19.63 4.49 -17.49
N LEU A 591 18.78 4.83 -18.46
CA LEU A 591 19.17 5.52 -19.68
C LEU A 591 19.09 7.05 -19.53
N PRO A 592 20.10 7.81 -19.99
CA PRO A 592 20.05 9.27 -19.95
C PRO A 592 18.95 9.83 -20.86
N THR A 593 18.80 9.27 -22.06
CA THR A 593 17.82 9.67 -23.08
C THR A 593 17.20 8.44 -23.73
N ALA A 594 15.95 8.56 -24.19
CA ALA A 594 15.27 7.53 -24.96
C ALA A 594 14.17 8.18 -25.83
N PRO A 595 13.85 7.62 -27.00
CA PRO A 595 12.72 8.11 -27.79
C PRO A 595 11.40 7.89 -27.06
N ALA A 596 10.39 8.67 -27.44
CA ALA A 596 9.01 8.38 -27.08
C ALA A 596 8.41 7.36 -28.05
N PHE A 597 7.29 6.74 -27.67
CA PHE A 597 6.57 5.79 -28.51
C PHE A 597 5.13 6.25 -28.73
N ALA A 598 4.64 6.13 -29.96
CA ALA A 598 3.27 6.50 -30.32
C ALA A 598 2.52 5.32 -30.93
N VAL A 599 1.38 4.94 -30.36
CA VAL A 599 0.53 3.86 -30.85
C VAL A 599 -0.59 4.45 -31.69
N SER A 600 -0.58 4.14 -32.99
CA SER A 600 -1.50 4.69 -33.99
C SER A 600 -2.33 3.59 -34.65
N ALA A 601 -3.56 3.91 -35.02
CA ALA A 601 -4.45 3.05 -35.80
C ALA A 601 -5.51 3.90 -36.49
N MET A 602 -6.06 3.42 -37.60
CA MET A 602 -7.01 4.17 -38.43
C MET A 602 -8.36 4.41 -37.76
N GLN A 603 -8.82 3.51 -36.89
CA GLN A 603 -10.16 3.54 -36.28
C GLN A 603 -10.09 3.46 -34.75
N ALA A 604 -11.05 4.09 -34.07
CA ALA A 604 -11.30 3.89 -32.64
C ALA A 604 -11.60 2.40 -32.34
N GLY A 605 -11.41 1.96 -31.09
CA GLY A 605 -11.66 0.56 -30.72
C GLY A 605 -10.57 -0.45 -31.11
N SER A 606 -9.56 -0.07 -31.89
CA SER A 606 -8.48 -0.98 -32.37
C SER A 606 -7.48 -1.47 -31.30
N GLY A 607 -7.72 -1.24 -30.00
CA GLY A 607 -6.85 -1.72 -28.92
C GLY A 607 -5.58 -0.90 -28.64
N LYS A 608 -5.48 0.33 -29.16
CA LYS A 608 -4.30 1.23 -29.00
C LYS A 608 -3.98 1.56 -27.54
N THR A 609 -4.98 2.03 -26.79
CA THR A 609 -4.87 2.36 -25.37
C THR A 609 -4.46 1.13 -24.56
N LYS A 610 -4.97 -0.06 -24.91
CA LYS A 610 -4.56 -1.32 -24.28
C LYS A 610 -3.09 -1.65 -24.55
N LEU A 611 -2.61 -1.50 -25.78
CA LEU A 611 -1.20 -1.77 -26.10
C LEU A 611 -0.28 -0.80 -25.33
N ALA A 612 -0.60 0.49 -25.34
CA ALA A 612 0.16 1.49 -24.59
C ALA A 612 0.08 1.23 -23.07
N GLY A 613 -1.08 0.78 -22.57
CA GLY A 613 -1.24 0.32 -21.20
C GLY A 613 -0.33 -0.85 -20.84
N CYS A 614 -0.14 -1.82 -21.76
CA CYS A 614 0.80 -2.94 -21.55
C CYS A 614 2.24 -2.43 -21.46
N LEU A 615 2.66 -1.53 -22.35
CA LEU A 615 3.98 -0.89 -22.31
C LEU A 615 4.21 -0.11 -21.00
N ALA A 616 3.18 0.60 -20.52
CA ALA A 616 3.24 1.32 -19.26
C ALA A 616 3.33 0.36 -18.06
N ALA A 617 2.52 -0.70 -18.07
CA ALA A 617 2.49 -1.74 -17.04
C ALA A 617 3.81 -2.50 -16.94
N MET A 618 4.56 -2.64 -18.04
CA MET A 618 5.92 -3.20 -18.02
C MET A 618 6.88 -2.45 -17.09
N THR A 619 6.62 -1.18 -16.77
CA THR A 619 7.49 -0.40 -15.87
C THR A 619 7.23 -0.63 -14.38
N CYS A 620 6.02 -1.07 -14.00
CA CYS A 620 5.61 -1.07 -12.59
C CYS A 620 4.67 -2.22 -12.17
N GLY A 621 4.28 -3.10 -13.11
CA GLY A 621 3.45 -4.27 -12.85
C GLY A 621 1.98 -3.97 -12.60
N LYS A 622 1.49 -2.79 -13.00
CA LYS A 622 0.09 -2.38 -12.84
C LYS A 622 -0.35 -1.45 -13.95
N GLU A 623 -1.65 -1.24 -14.07
CA GLU A 623 -2.20 -0.25 -14.99
C GLU A 623 -1.78 1.18 -14.59
N VAL A 624 -1.38 1.97 -15.58
CA VAL A 624 -0.94 3.35 -15.42
C VAL A 624 -2.04 4.26 -15.96
N PRO A 625 -2.52 5.25 -15.18
CA PRO A 625 -3.56 6.16 -15.65
C PRO A 625 -3.03 7.02 -16.81
N ALA A 626 -3.89 7.21 -17.81
CA ALA A 626 -3.61 8.13 -18.91
C ALA A 626 -3.87 9.59 -18.49
N ALA A 627 -3.01 10.49 -18.95
CA ALA A 627 -3.17 11.93 -18.86
C ALA A 627 -3.68 12.49 -20.19
N GLN A 628 -4.41 13.61 -20.13
CA GLN A 628 -4.80 14.33 -21.32
C GLN A 628 -3.61 15.15 -21.84
N TRP A 629 -3.41 15.15 -23.16
CA TRP A 629 -2.42 16.02 -23.79
C TRP A 629 -2.93 17.47 -23.84
N PRO A 630 -2.21 18.44 -23.27
CA PRO A 630 -2.67 19.83 -23.22
C PRO A 630 -2.50 20.55 -24.56
N SER A 631 -3.34 21.57 -24.78
CA SER A 631 -3.28 22.44 -25.96
C SER A 631 -2.45 23.70 -25.67
N GLY A 632 -1.53 24.03 -26.57
CA GLY A 632 -0.69 25.25 -26.49
C GLY A 632 0.69 25.02 -25.87
N LYS A 633 1.69 25.75 -26.39
CA LYS A 633 3.11 25.51 -26.06
C LYS A 633 3.44 25.68 -24.57
N GLU A 634 2.93 26.73 -23.94
CA GLU A 634 3.18 26.99 -22.51
C GLU A 634 2.54 25.95 -21.60
N GLU A 635 1.33 25.50 -21.95
CA GLU A 635 0.60 24.51 -21.15
C GLU A 635 1.27 23.14 -21.23
N ILE A 636 1.70 22.72 -22.43
CA ILE A 636 2.53 21.52 -22.60
C ILE A 636 3.79 21.58 -21.72
N GLN A 637 4.49 22.72 -21.71
CA GLN A 637 5.69 22.88 -20.88
C GLN A 637 5.36 22.75 -19.38
N LYS A 638 4.30 23.39 -18.89
CA LYS A 638 3.89 23.34 -17.48
C LYS A 638 3.45 21.94 -17.07
N THR A 639 2.63 21.28 -17.89
CA THR A 639 2.12 19.93 -17.61
C THR A 639 3.25 18.91 -17.56
N VAL A 640 4.15 18.91 -18.57
CA VAL A 640 5.29 17.98 -18.59
C VAL A 640 6.21 18.22 -17.39
N LEU A 641 6.52 19.48 -17.06
CA LEU A 641 7.33 19.81 -15.88
C LEU A 641 6.67 19.30 -14.59
N SER A 642 5.38 19.58 -14.40
CA SER A 642 4.62 19.18 -13.21
C SER A 642 4.61 17.67 -13.02
N LEU A 643 4.40 16.92 -14.11
CA LEU A 643 4.38 15.47 -14.07
C LEU A 643 5.76 14.87 -13.79
N LEU A 644 6.85 15.47 -14.27
CA LEU A 644 8.21 14.96 -14.02
C LEU A 644 8.70 15.21 -12.58
N ILE A 645 8.11 16.15 -11.85
CA ILE A 645 8.44 16.41 -10.43
C ILE A 645 8.21 15.16 -9.56
N SER A 646 7.22 14.32 -9.88
CA SER A 646 6.92 13.10 -9.13
C SER A 646 7.79 11.90 -9.52
N LEU A 647 8.78 12.08 -10.40
CA LEU A 647 9.69 11.03 -10.89
C LEU A 647 8.97 9.79 -11.47
N PRO A 648 7.92 9.94 -12.30
CA PRO A 648 7.11 8.82 -12.76
C PRO A 648 7.92 7.83 -13.60
N SER A 649 7.52 6.56 -13.59
CA SER A 649 8.11 5.54 -14.48
C SER A 649 7.66 5.72 -15.93
N THR A 650 6.39 6.06 -16.13
CA THR A 650 5.76 6.26 -17.44
C THR A 650 4.85 7.49 -17.43
N LEU A 651 4.84 8.23 -18.55
CA LEU A 651 3.86 9.25 -18.89
C LEU A 651 3.07 8.77 -20.11
N LEU A 652 1.80 8.41 -19.90
CA LEU A 652 0.88 7.94 -20.93
C LEU A 652 -0.09 9.04 -21.29
N PHE A 653 -0.06 9.51 -22.53
CA PHE A 653 -1.01 10.47 -23.08
C PHE A 653 -1.93 9.78 -24.07
N ASP A 654 -3.22 9.68 -23.72
CA ASP A 654 -4.20 8.94 -24.51
C ASP A 654 -5.07 9.87 -25.37
N ASN A 655 -5.52 9.36 -26.52
CA ASN A 655 -6.44 10.02 -27.44
C ASN A 655 -5.96 11.40 -27.95
N LEU A 656 -4.77 11.43 -28.56
CA LEU A 656 -4.31 12.61 -29.27
C LEU A 656 -5.22 12.95 -30.45
N GLU A 657 -5.75 14.18 -30.43
CA GLU A 657 -6.60 14.72 -31.51
C GLU A 657 -5.79 15.45 -32.60
N ASN A 658 -4.58 15.91 -32.28
CA ASN A 658 -3.73 16.72 -33.15
C ASN A 658 -2.32 16.14 -33.27
N ALA A 659 -1.58 16.58 -34.30
CA ALA A 659 -0.18 16.21 -34.46
C ALA A 659 0.65 16.57 -33.22
N VAL A 660 1.54 15.66 -32.81
CA VAL A 660 2.42 15.88 -31.65
C VAL A 660 3.53 16.84 -32.07
N ALA A 661 3.42 18.10 -31.64
CA ALA A 661 4.39 19.16 -31.87
C ALA A 661 4.73 19.87 -30.54
N SER A 662 5.97 19.76 -30.07
CA SER A 662 6.39 20.45 -28.84
C SER A 662 7.91 20.60 -28.74
N ASP A 663 8.37 21.85 -28.68
CA ASP A 663 9.77 22.20 -28.44
C ASP A 663 10.21 21.75 -27.02
N ALA A 664 9.29 21.80 -26.05
CA ALA A 664 9.52 21.35 -24.68
C ALA A 664 9.69 19.82 -24.61
N LEU A 665 8.83 19.06 -25.29
CA LEU A 665 8.96 17.60 -25.34
C LEU A 665 10.24 17.19 -26.08
N ALA A 666 10.58 17.88 -27.17
CA ALA A 666 11.83 17.62 -27.87
C ALA A 666 13.01 17.77 -26.90
N ALA A 667 13.11 18.90 -26.18
CA ALA A 667 14.17 19.11 -25.20
C ALA A 667 14.21 18.05 -24.09
N VAL A 668 13.05 17.64 -23.57
CA VAL A 668 12.92 16.60 -22.53
C VAL A 668 13.44 15.24 -23.02
N LEU A 669 13.14 14.85 -24.27
CA LEU A 669 13.55 13.54 -24.79
C LEU A 669 15.05 13.41 -25.04
N THR A 670 15.79 14.51 -25.24
CA THR A 670 17.23 14.48 -25.57
C THR A 670 18.16 15.06 -24.53
N SER A 671 17.66 15.32 -23.33
CA SER A 671 18.49 15.74 -22.21
C SER A 671 18.13 14.91 -20.98
N PRO A 672 19.10 14.43 -20.18
CA PRO A 672 18.82 13.69 -18.95
C PRO A 672 18.09 14.55 -17.90
N GLU A 673 18.28 15.87 -17.97
CA GLU A 673 17.66 16.84 -17.08
C GLU A 673 16.98 17.94 -17.90
N TYR A 674 15.86 18.43 -17.39
CA TYR A 674 15.10 19.51 -18.01
C TYR A 674 14.86 20.64 -17.01
N VAL A 675 15.06 21.88 -17.47
CA VAL A 675 14.83 23.10 -16.69
C VAL A 675 13.89 24.00 -17.47
N ALA A 676 12.78 24.40 -16.85
CA ALA A 676 11.88 25.40 -17.41
C ALA A 676 11.87 26.65 -16.52
N ARG A 677 12.17 27.82 -17.11
CA ARG A 677 12.03 29.11 -16.42
C ARG A 677 10.54 29.45 -16.30
N LYS A 678 10.05 29.60 -15.08
CA LYS A 678 8.71 30.15 -14.82
C LYS A 678 8.81 31.68 -14.87
N LEU A 679 8.07 32.34 -15.76
CA LEU A 679 7.90 33.80 -15.67
C LEU A 679 7.24 34.12 -14.30
N HIS A 680 7.82 35.07 -13.57
CA HIS A 680 7.37 35.58 -12.26
C HIS A 680 7.67 34.69 -11.02
N ALA A 681 8.55 33.69 -11.11
CA ALA A 681 9.09 33.00 -9.92
C ALA A 681 10.62 32.93 -9.97
N SER A 682 11.28 33.22 -8.85
CA SER A 682 12.74 33.20 -8.68
C SER A 682 13.34 31.77 -8.58
N PHE A 683 12.52 30.72 -8.70
CA PHE A 683 12.92 29.32 -8.60
C PHE A 683 12.50 28.53 -9.85
N ALA A 684 13.49 27.93 -10.54
CA ALA A 684 13.28 27.06 -11.69
C ALA A 684 13.70 25.61 -11.31
N PRO A 685 12.76 24.71 -11.01
CA PRO A 685 13.11 23.33 -10.67
C PRO A 685 13.73 22.64 -11.89
N THR A 686 14.86 21.96 -11.65
CA THR A 686 15.40 20.98 -12.60
C THR A 686 14.63 19.67 -12.40
N VAL A 687 14.33 18.89 -13.43
CA VAL A 687 13.64 17.59 -13.30
C VAL A 687 14.35 16.52 -14.11
N GLN A 688 14.29 15.27 -13.66
CA GLN A 688 14.81 14.12 -14.40
C GLN A 688 13.85 13.75 -15.53
N THR A 689 14.37 13.35 -16.69
CA THR A 689 13.57 13.02 -17.90
C THR A 689 13.48 11.52 -18.16
N ASN A 690 13.96 10.70 -17.23
CA ASN A 690 14.08 9.24 -17.32
C ASN A 690 12.74 8.47 -17.19
N ALA A 691 11.64 9.06 -17.65
CA ALA A 691 10.33 8.44 -17.78
C ALA A 691 10.12 7.90 -19.20
N LEU A 692 9.29 6.87 -19.33
CA LEU A 692 8.83 6.35 -20.62
C LEU A 692 7.70 7.24 -21.12
N PHE A 693 7.84 7.83 -22.32
CA PHE A 693 6.78 8.65 -22.92
C PHE A 693 5.98 7.81 -23.92
N LEU A 694 4.69 7.67 -23.67
CA LEU A 694 3.75 6.92 -24.50
C LEU A 694 2.63 7.83 -24.97
N PHE A 695 2.30 7.72 -26.25
CA PHE A 695 1.23 8.45 -26.90
C PHE A 695 0.28 7.48 -27.58
N THR A 696 -1.01 7.79 -27.60
CA THR A 696 -1.98 7.06 -28.43
C THR A 696 -2.85 8.04 -29.20
N GLY A 697 -3.39 7.62 -30.34
CA GLY A 697 -4.37 8.40 -31.08
C GLY A 697 -4.80 7.75 -32.37
N ASN A 698 -5.77 8.35 -33.05
CA ASN A 698 -6.14 7.94 -34.39
C ASN A 698 -5.24 8.67 -35.39
N ASN A 699 -4.60 7.93 -36.31
CA ASN A 699 -3.68 8.49 -37.30
C ASN A 699 -2.66 9.47 -36.70
N VAL A 700 -1.97 9.05 -35.63
CA VAL A 700 -1.01 9.92 -34.93
C VAL A 700 0.04 10.43 -35.92
N GLN A 701 0.01 11.72 -36.17
CA GLN A 701 1.04 12.45 -36.89
C GLN A 701 2.04 13.04 -35.90
N VAL A 702 3.32 12.94 -36.25
CA VAL A 702 4.41 13.59 -35.54
C VAL A 702 4.92 14.70 -36.46
N SER A 703 5.28 15.86 -35.90
CA SER A 703 5.73 16.99 -36.72
C SER A 703 6.96 17.68 -36.15
N GLY A 704 7.62 18.47 -37.00
CA GLY A 704 8.81 19.22 -36.65
C GLY A 704 9.96 18.34 -36.16
N ASP A 705 10.58 18.75 -35.04
CA ASP A 705 11.75 18.07 -34.47
C ASP A 705 11.42 16.73 -33.78
N LEU A 706 10.14 16.48 -33.50
CA LEU A 706 9.71 15.24 -32.86
C LEU A 706 9.70 14.05 -33.82
N ASN A 707 9.71 14.28 -35.14
CA ASN A 707 9.74 13.20 -36.15
C ASN A 707 10.90 12.23 -35.95
N ARG A 708 12.05 12.77 -35.49
CA ARG A 708 13.26 12.01 -35.14
C ARG A 708 13.38 11.67 -33.65
N ARG A 709 12.29 11.72 -32.88
CA ARG A 709 12.31 11.47 -31.41
C ARG A 709 11.14 10.61 -30.94
N VAL A 710 10.18 10.33 -31.81
CA VAL A 710 9.00 9.50 -31.55
C VAL A 710 9.00 8.33 -32.52
N LEU A 711 9.01 7.11 -32.00
CA LEU A 711 8.88 5.88 -32.81
C LEU A 711 7.42 5.43 -32.80
N ARG A 712 6.80 5.35 -33.98
CA ARG A 712 5.38 5.02 -34.12
C ARG A 712 5.19 3.50 -34.27
N ILE A 713 4.15 2.97 -33.64
CA ILE A 713 3.68 1.60 -33.79
C ILE A 713 2.29 1.68 -34.41
N ASN A 714 2.14 1.18 -35.63
CA ASN A 714 0.84 1.08 -36.28
C ASN A 714 0.17 -0.25 -35.94
N ILE A 715 -1.12 -0.20 -35.65
CA ILE A 715 -1.96 -1.38 -35.44
C ILE A 715 -3.10 -1.34 -36.44
N THR A 716 -3.38 -2.49 -37.05
CA THR A 716 -4.56 -2.68 -37.88
C THR A 716 -5.52 -3.62 -37.16
N PRO A 717 -6.84 -3.32 -37.06
CA PRO A 717 -7.79 -4.28 -36.51
C PRO A 717 -7.84 -5.54 -37.42
N PRO A 718 -8.05 -6.74 -36.86
CA PRO A 718 -8.14 -7.99 -37.64
C PRO A 718 -9.42 -8.11 -38.50
N GLY A 719 -10.26 -7.07 -38.60
CA GLY A 719 -11.50 -7.06 -39.37
C GLY A 719 -11.98 -5.63 -39.72
N ILE A 720 -13.09 -5.53 -40.47
CA ILE A 720 -13.64 -4.26 -40.98
C ILE A 720 -14.22 -3.38 -39.87
N ASP A 721 -14.76 -4.00 -38.80
CA ASP A 721 -15.30 -3.30 -37.63
C ASP A 721 -14.38 -3.50 -36.41
N ALA A 722 -13.64 -2.46 -36.07
CA ALA A 722 -12.74 -2.46 -34.91
C ALA A 722 -13.46 -2.64 -33.57
N HIS A 723 -14.76 -2.35 -33.46
CA HIS A 723 -15.54 -2.53 -32.23
C HIS A 723 -16.05 -3.96 -32.04
N ALA A 724 -16.10 -4.76 -33.11
CA ALA A 724 -16.55 -6.15 -33.07
C ALA A 724 -15.45 -7.15 -32.70
N VAL A 725 -14.18 -6.73 -32.70
CA VAL A 725 -13.04 -7.60 -32.38
C VAL A 725 -13.01 -7.89 -30.87
N ARG A 726 -13.36 -9.13 -30.51
CA ARG A 726 -13.19 -9.66 -29.16
C ARG A 726 -12.02 -10.63 -29.16
N PHE A 727 -11.06 -10.39 -28.27
CA PHE A 727 -10.02 -11.36 -27.97
C PHE A 727 -10.51 -12.26 -26.83
N ASP A 728 -10.18 -13.55 -26.86
CA ASP A 728 -10.49 -14.51 -25.78
C ASP A 728 -9.70 -14.25 -24.49
N PHE A 729 -8.84 -13.23 -24.50
CA PHE A 729 -8.00 -12.82 -23.39
C PHE A 729 -7.85 -11.29 -23.37
N ASP A 730 -7.46 -10.73 -22.23
CA ASP A 730 -7.13 -9.31 -22.10
C ASP A 730 -5.60 -9.12 -22.02
N PRO A 731 -4.98 -8.44 -23.00
CA PRO A 731 -3.52 -8.33 -23.07
C PRO A 731 -2.93 -7.55 -21.89
N LEU A 732 -3.65 -6.55 -21.36
CA LEU A 732 -3.20 -5.78 -20.20
C LEU A 732 -3.21 -6.64 -18.93
N SER A 733 -4.31 -7.34 -18.67
CA SER A 733 -4.41 -8.28 -17.55
C SER A 733 -3.38 -9.39 -17.63
N GLU A 734 -3.09 -9.93 -18.82
CA GLU A 734 -2.05 -10.94 -19.02
C GLU A 734 -0.65 -10.36 -18.79
N THR A 735 -0.39 -9.13 -19.25
CA THR A 735 0.87 -8.40 -19.01
C THR A 735 1.10 -8.19 -17.52
N VAL A 736 0.11 -7.67 -16.79
CA VAL A 736 0.19 -7.44 -15.33
C VAL A 736 0.43 -8.75 -14.58
N ARG A 737 -0.26 -9.83 -14.95
CA ARG A 737 -0.12 -11.14 -14.32
C ARG A 737 1.26 -11.78 -14.57
N ASN A 738 1.77 -11.68 -15.79
CA ASN A 738 3.03 -12.29 -16.21
C ASN A 738 4.22 -11.34 -16.12
N TRP A 739 4.02 -10.13 -15.58
CA TRP A 739 5.01 -9.06 -15.57
C TRP A 739 6.39 -9.48 -15.03
N PRO A 740 6.52 -10.25 -13.93
CA PRO A 740 7.83 -10.71 -13.46
C PRO A 740 8.56 -11.57 -14.50
N GLY A 741 7.83 -12.44 -15.20
CA GLY A 741 8.35 -13.27 -16.28
C GLY A 741 8.74 -12.45 -17.50
N MET A 742 7.96 -11.43 -17.85
CA MET A 742 8.25 -10.53 -18.98
C MET A 742 9.46 -9.62 -18.70
N VAL A 743 9.60 -9.09 -17.49
CA VAL A 743 10.80 -8.34 -17.06
C VAL A 743 12.02 -9.23 -17.13
N ARG A 744 11.96 -10.46 -16.57
CA ARG A 744 13.04 -11.43 -16.69
C ARG A 744 13.39 -11.69 -18.15
N ALA A 745 12.40 -11.93 -19.00
CA ALA A 745 12.60 -12.19 -20.42
C ALA A 745 13.35 -11.04 -21.11
N ALA A 746 12.94 -9.79 -20.90
CA ALA A 746 13.64 -8.63 -21.42
C ALA A 746 15.11 -8.55 -20.95
N LEU A 747 15.36 -8.80 -19.65
CA LEU A 747 16.72 -8.80 -19.09
C LEU A 747 17.58 -9.95 -19.64
N VAL A 748 17.01 -11.15 -19.81
CA VAL A 748 17.65 -12.31 -20.43
C VAL A 748 18.11 -11.98 -21.84
N LEU A 749 17.24 -11.38 -22.65
CA LEU A 749 17.55 -11.01 -24.03
C LEU A 749 18.71 -10.02 -24.11
N MET A 750 18.67 -8.96 -23.29
CA MET A 750 19.74 -7.97 -23.28
C MET A 750 21.05 -8.53 -22.69
N LYS A 751 20.97 -9.41 -21.68
CA LYS A 751 22.13 -10.09 -21.11
C LYS A 751 22.78 -11.03 -22.13
N ALA A 752 21.99 -11.77 -22.90
CA ALA A 752 22.46 -12.65 -23.97
C ALA A 752 23.18 -11.85 -25.08
N TYR A 753 22.59 -10.73 -25.51
CA TYR A 753 23.22 -9.81 -26.46
C TYR A 753 24.56 -9.26 -25.96
N MET A 754 24.64 -8.87 -24.67
CA MET A 754 25.89 -8.41 -24.07
C MET A 754 26.93 -9.53 -23.95
N ALA A 755 26.52 -10.75 -23.58
CA ALA A 755 27.38 -11.91 -23.51
C ALA A 755 27.93 -12.33 -24.89
N ALA A 756 27.18 -12.08 -25.96
CA ALA A 756 27.64 -12.24 -27.35
C ALA A 756 28.66 -11.18 -27.79
N GLY A 757 29.11 -10.28 -26.91
CA GLY A 757 30.12 -9.28 -27.19
C GLY A 757 29.60 -8.00 -27.84
N ARG A 758 28.28 -7.74 -27.77
CA ARG A 758 27.62 -6.56 -28.37
C ARG A 758 27.98 -6.39 -29.86
N PRO A 759 27.68 -7.39 -30.71
CA PRO A 759 28.05 -7.36 -32.12
C PRO A 759 27.48 -6.13 -32.82
N VAL A 760 28.30 -5.48 -33.65
CA VAL A 760 27.93 -4.26 -34.39
C VAL A 760 26.74 -4.55 -35.31
N GLN A 761 25.70 -3.73 -35.17
CA GLN A 761 24.50 -3.80 -36.02
C GLN A 761 24.55 -2.70 -37.09
N ALA A 762 24.07 -3.01 -38.29
CA ALA A 762 23.98 -2.05 -39.41
C ALA A 762 22.74 -1.15 -39.27
N GLY A 763 22.63 -0.45 -38.14
CA GLY A 763 21.49 0.42 -37.81
C GLY A 763 21.65 1.86 -38.28
N THR A 764 20.51 2.53 -38.46
CA THR A 764 20.43 3.95 -38.86
C THR A 764 20.98 4.85 -37.74
N PRO A 765 21.84 5.84 -38.03
CA PRO A 765 22.30 6.79 -37.02
C PRO A 765 21.12 7.50 -36.33
N PHE A 766 21.11 7.47 -34.99
CA PHE A 766 20.03 8.05 -34.20
C PHE A 766 20.60 8.95 -33.09
N GLY A 767 20.94 10.18 -33.48
CA GLY A 767 21.65 11.13 -32.62
C GLY A 767 20.86 11.54 -31.38
N SER A 768 21.56 11.80 -30.29
CA SER A 768 21.03 12.07 -28.93
C SER A 768 20.50 10.83 -28.20
N PHE A 769 20.53 9.65 -28.81
CA PHE A 769 20.02 8.39 -28.26
C PHE A 769 21.07 7.27 -28.33
N GLU A 770 22.36 7.60 -28.28
CA GLU A 770 23.46 6.66 -28.51
C GLU A 770 23.47 5.52 -27.47
N ALA A 771 23.24 5.85 -26.20
CA ALA A 771 23.15 4.86 -25.12
C ALA A 771 21.94 3.93 -25.31
N TRP A 772 20.79 4.49 -25.70
CA TRP A 772 19.59 3.72 -26.02
C TRP A 772 19.81 2.82 -27.25
N CYS A 773 20.49 3.31 -28.29
CA CYS A 773 20.80 2.50 -29.48
C CYS A 773 21.64 1.28 -29.10
N ARG A 774 22.72 1.50 -28.37
CA ARG A 774 23.66 0.42 -27.97
C ARG A 774 22.97 -0.66 -27.12
N MET A 775 22.02 -0.26 -26.28
CA MET A 775 21.40 -1.16 -25.31
C MET A 775 20.09 -1.80 -25.80
N VAL A 776 19.26 -1.04 -26.51
CA VAL A 776 17.91 -1.43 -26.92
C VAL A 776 17.86 -1.72 -28.42
N ARG A 777 18.14 -0.73 -29.28
CA ARG A 777 18.03 -0.90 -30.75
C ARG A 777 18.88 -2.07 -31.24
N ASP A 778 20.15 -2.09 -30.84
CA ASP A 778 21.10 -3.09 -31.31
C ASP A 778 20.76 -4.49 -30.76
N CYS A 779 20.21 -4.57 -29.54
CA CYS A 779 19.67 -5.82 -28.99
C CYS A 779 18.47 -6.30 -29.81
N THR A 780 17.53 -5.41 -30.13
CA THR A 780 16.37 -5.73 -30.98
C THR A 780 16.80 -6.25 -32.35
N MET A 781 17.80 -5.61 -32.99
CA MET A 781 18.33 -6.07 -34.28
C MET A 781 19.07 -7.40 -34.16
N TRP A 782 19.87 -7.60 -33.11
CA TRP A 782 20.57 -8.86 -32.83
C TRP A 782 19.60 -10.03 -32.63
N MET A 783 18.42 -9.78 -32.09
CA MET A 783 17.34 -10.76 -31.96
C MET A 783 16.69 -11.16 -33.30
N GLY A 784 17.07 -10.53 -34.41
CA GLY A 784 16.59 -10.83 -35.76
C GLY A 784 15.48 -9.89 -36.27
N PHE A 785 15.13 -8.84 -35.52
CA PHE A 785 14.16 -7.83 -35.96
C PHE A 785 14.81 -6.79 -36.87
N THR A 786 14.00 -6.10 -37.67
CA THR A 786 14.47 -4.95 -38.46
C THR A 786 14.87 -3.77 -37.56
N ASP A 787 15.52 -2.75 -38.12
CA ASP A 787 15.87 -1.55 -37.36
C ASP A 787 14.61 -0.77 -36.93
N PRO A 788 14.29 -0.66 -35.62
CA PRO A 788 13.12 0.10 -35.16
C PRO A 788 13.21 1.59 -35.48
N VAL A 789 14.40 2.13 -35.72
CA VAL A 789 14.61 3.56 -36.08
C VAL A 789 14.17 3.85 -37.51
N ALA A 790 14.07 2.83 -38.37
CA ALA A 790 13.64 2.99 -39.77
C ALA A 790 12.25 3.62 -39.92
N VAL A 791 11.40 3.53 -38.88
CA VAL A 791 10.07 4.18 -38.85
C VAL A 791 10.15 5.71 -38.97
N ILE A 792 11.29 6.33 -38.65
CA ILE A 792 11.47 7.78 -38.77
C ILE A 792 11.33 8.26 -40.22
N ALA A 793 11.80 7.46 -41.19
CA ALA A 793 11.62 7.80 -42.60
C ALA A 793 10.14 7.84 -42.97
N GLN A 794 9.32 6.94 -42.40
CA GLN A 794 7.87 6.94 -42.57
C GLN A 794 7.23 8.15 -41.86
N ASN A 795 7.69 8.51 -40.66
CA ASN A 795 7.20 9.70 -39.96
C ASN A 795 7.41 10.97 -40.79
N TYR A 796 8.57 11.14 -41.44
CA TYR A 796 8.83 12.27 -42.32
C TYR A 796 8.03 12.20 -43.64
N ALA A 797 7.75 11.01 -44.17
CA ALA A 797 6.91 10.85 -45.35
C ALA A 797 5.45 11.23 -45.07
N ASP A 798 4.96 10.91 -43.86
CA ASP A 798 3.61 11.22 -43.39
C ASP A 798 3.46 12.64 -42.77
N ASP A 799 4.58 13.36 -42.62
CA ASP A 799 4.61 14.74 -42.11
C ASP A 799 4.11 15.69 -43.19
N ASP A 800 2.89 16.18 -43.01
CA ASP A 800 2.24 17.10 -43.94
C ASP A 800 3.05 18.39 -44.20
N GLU A 801 3.88 18.86 -43.24
CA GLU A 801 4.77 20.00 -43.48
C GLU A 801 5.91 19.64 -44.45
N THR A 802 6.41 18.41 -44.37
CA THR A 802 7.43 17.85 -45.28
C THR A 802 6.82 17.60 -46.66
N ALA A 803 5.60 17.06 -46.72
CA ALA A 803 4.85 16.87 -47.97
C ALA A 803 4.52 18.21 -48.64
N MET A 804 4.13 19.23 -47.87
CA MET A 804 3.89 20.59 -48.39
C MET A 804 5.18 21.22 -48.93
N LEU A 805 6.30 21.09 -48.20
CA LEU A 805 7.58 21.62 -48.68
C LEU A 805 8.06 20.90 -49.95
N HIS A 806 7.87 19.59 -50.05
CA HIS A 806 8.07 18.85 -51.29
C HIS A 806 7.20 19.36 -52.44
N ALA A 807 5.89 19.51 -52.22
CA ALA A 807 4.97 20.02 -53.23
C ALA A 807 5.35 21.43 -53.71
N VAL A 808 5.77 22.30 -52.77
CA VAL A 808 6.26 23.65 -53.08
C VAL A 808 7.58 23.59 -53.86
N MET A 809 8.53 22.70 -53.51
CA MET A 809 9.77 22.52 -54.25
C MET A 809 9.53 22.03 -55.69
N ASP A 810 8.64 21.06 -55.88
CA ASP A 810 8.30 20.53 -57.21
C ASP A 810 7.55 21.55 -58.08
N LEU A 811 6.69 22.37 -57.46
CA LEU A 811 6.02 23.49 -58.12
C LEU A 811 7.03 24.57 -58.52
N TRP A 812 7.97 24.90 -57.63
CA TRP A 812 9.03 25.87 -57.90
C TRP A 812 9.92 25.45 -59.07
N GLU A 813 10.28 24.17 -59.14
CA GLU A 813 11.09 23.61 -60.22
C GLU A 813 10.34 23.63 -61.56
N ARG A 814 9.04 23.30 -61.57
CA ARG A 814 8.17 23.36 -62.75
C ARG A 814 7.96 24.78 -63.27
N MET A 815 7.74 25.74 -62.38
CA MET A 815 7.50 27.13 -62.76
C MET A 815 8.72 27.80 -63.40
N HIS A 816 9.95 27.38 -63.02
CA HIS A 816 11.12 28.23 -63.29
C HIS A 816 12.39 27.51 -63.73
N LYS A 817 12.35 26.19 -63.96
CA LYS A 817 13.44 25.39 -64.57
C LYS A 817 14.86 25.72 -64.06
N GLY A 818 14.99 26.02 -62.76
CA GLY A 818 16.28 26.25 -62.08
C GLY A 818 16.74 27.70 -61.91
N ALA A 819 16.00 28.73 -62.35
CA ALA A 819 16.39 30.14 -62.10
C ALA A 819 15.89 30.67 -60.74
N GLU A 820 16.49 31.77 -60.23
CA GLU A 820 16.12 32.33 -58.91
C GLU A 820 14.78 33.09 -58.95
N MET A 821 13.92 32.92 -57.94
CA MET A 821 12.63 33.64 -57.80
C MET A 821 12.44 34.22 -56.41
N THR A 822 11.62 35.26 -56.28
CA THR A 822 11.16 35.74 -54.98
C THR A 822 9.95 34.96 -54.49
N GLN A 823 9.68 35.02 -53.18
CA GLN A 823 8.42 34.51 -52.61
C GLN A 823 7.19 35.15 -53.29
N SER A 824 7.29 36.45 -53.62
CA SER A 824 6.26 37.20 -54.31
C SER A 824 5.99 36.68 -55.72
N ASP A 825 7.00 36.16 -56.42
CA ASP A 825 6.82 35.60 -57.78
C ASP A 825 6.07 34.26 -57.74
N LEU A 826 6.35 33.41 -56.74
CA LEU A 826 5.58 32.18 -56.49
C LEU A 826 4.12 32.51 -56.17
N ILE A 827 3.91 33.58 -55.40
CA ILE A 827 2.59 34.11 -55.06
C ILE A 827 1.90 34.75 -56.28
N MET A 828 2.60 35.45 -57.16
CA MET A 828 2.00 35.97 -58.41
C MET A 828 1.63 34.85 -59.39
N GLY A 829 2.33 33.70 -59.31
CA GLY A 829 1.92 32.46 -59.96
C GLY A 829 0.50 32.00 -59.58
N TRP A 830 0.02 32.39 -58.39
CA TRP A 830 -1.34 32.12 -57.90
C TRP A 830 -2.45 32.74 -58.76
N THR A 831 -2.15 33.85 -59.44
CA THR A 831 -3.08 34.54 -60.35
C THR A 831 -2.79 34.29 -61.83
N GLY A 832 -1.78 33.46 -62.15
CA GLY A 832 -1.31 33.19 -63.50
C GLY A 832 -1.56 31.74 -63.98
N THR A 833 -0.74 31.27 -64.93
CA THR A 833 -0.88 29.98 -65.62
C THR A 833 -0.83 28.74 -64.72
N PHE A 834 -0.20 28.84 -63.54
CA PHE A 834 -0.10 27.77 -62.55
C PHE A 834 -1.05 27.98 -61.35
N GLY A 835 -2.01 28.91 -61.46
CA GLY A 835 -2.85 29.38 -60.35
C GLY A 835 -3.64 28.27 -59.64
N ASP A 836 -4.13 27.28 -60.39
CA ASP A 836 -4.88 26.16 -59.81
C ASP A 836 -3.99 25.14 -59.09
N GLU A 837 -2.74 24.95 -59.54
CA GLU A 837 -1.76 24.08 -58.87
C GLU A 837 -1.25 24.73 -57.58
N VAL A 838 -0.99 26.04 -57.62
CA VAL A 838 -0.63 26.85 -56.46
C VAL A 838 -1.78 26.84 -55.43
N ARG A 839 -3.03 27.01 -55.87
CA ARG A 839 -4.24 26.85 -55.03
C ARG A 839 -4.31 25.46 -54.42
N GLN A 840 -4.14 24.39 -55.17
CA GLN A 840 -4.23 23.04 -54.62
C GLN A 840 -3.18 22.73 -53.54
N VAL A 841 -1.98 23.33 -53.60
CA VAL A 841 -0.95 23.15 -52.58
C VAL A 841 -1.23 23.99 -51.32
N ILE A 842 -1.83 25.18 -51.47
CA ILE A 842 -2.08 26.13 -50.36
C ILE A 842 -3.48 25.97 -49.74
N ASP A 843 -4.52 25.74 -50.55
CA ASP A 843 -5.93 25.59 -50.13
C ASP A 843 -6.18 24.30 -49.33
N LYS A 844 -5.39 23.24 -49.55
CA LYS A 844 -5.45 21.99 -48.76
C LYS A 844 -5.27 22.20 -47.25
N ARG A 845 -4.79 23.38 -46.84
CA ARG A 845 -4.46 23.75 -45.46
C ARG A 845 -5.17 25.04 -44.99
N ASP A 846 -6.10 25.59 -45.77
CA ASP A 846 -6.85 26.82 -45.46
C ASP A 846 -5.93 28.02 -45.07
N MET A 847 -4.77 28.11 -45.73
CA MET A 847 -3.71 29.04 -45.37
C MET A 847 -3.84 30.39 -46.08
N SER A 848 -3.91 31.48 -45.31
CA SER A 848 -3.80 32.84 -45.87
C SER A 848 -2.43 33.12 -46.49
N LEU A 849 -2.37 34.09 -47.40
CA LEU A 849 -1.11 34.54 -48.02
C LEU A 849 -0.03 34.91 -46.98
N LYS A 850 -0.45 35.59 -45.90
CA LYS A 850 0.43 35.98 -44.80
C LYS A 850 0.95 34.77 -44.04
N ALA A 851 0.12 33.73 -43.87
CA ALA A 851 0.51 32.48 -43.24
C ALA A 851 1.51 31.69 -44.11
N PHE A 852 1.34 31.68 -45.44
CA PHE A 852 2.28 31.06 -46.37
C PHE A 852 3.66 31.71 -46.33
N THR A 853 3.73 33.05 -46.34
CA THR A 853 5.02 33.77 -46.25
C THR A 853 5.77 33.46 -44.96
N HIS A 854 5.04 33.40 -43.83
CA HIS A 854 5.63 33.05 -42.54
C HIS A 854 6.10 31.59 -42.51
N TRP A 855 5.29 30.68 -43.05
CA TRP A 855 5.63 29.26 -43.19
C TRP A 855 6.86 29.07 -44.06
N PHE A 856 6.90 29.60 -45.29
CA PHE A 856 8.06 29.46 -46.17
C PHE A 856 9.33 30.06 -45.53
N GLY A 857 9.21 31.20 -44.85
CA GLY A 857 10.30 31.80 -44.08
C GLY A 857 10.94 30.84 -43.07
N ARG A 858 10.13 30.00 -42.42
CA ARG A 858 10.56 29.01 -41.42
C ARG A 858 11.20 27.76 -42.05
N TYR A 859 10.74 27.33 -43.24
CA TYR A 859 11.13 26.04 -43.83
C TYR A 859 12.08 26.13 -45.02
N LYS A 860 12.32 27.31 -45.59
CA LYS A 860 13.17 27.50 -46.79
C LYS A 860 14.56 26.84 -46.72
N ASP A 861 15.20 26.82 -45.55
CA ASP A 861 16.56 26.30 -45.40
C ASP A 861 16.59 24.79 -45.10
N ARG A 862 15.41 24.13 -44.98
CA ARG A 862 15.29 22.71 -44.67
C ARG A 862 15.61 21.86 -45.92
N PRO A 863 16.61 20.96 -45.85
CA PRO A 863 16.89 20.04 -46.94
C PRO A 863 15.85 18.92 -46.96
N ILE A 864 15.31 18.60 -48.13
CA ILE A 864 14.47 17.40 -48.32
C ILE A 864 14.76 16.75 -49.69
N ASN A 865 14.86 15.41 -49.72
CA ASN A 865 15.21 14.62 -50.89
C ASN A 865 16.47 15.12 -51.63
N GLY A 866 17.50 15.53 -50.88
CA GLY A 866 18.75 16.06 -51.44
C GLY A 866 18.61 17.43 -52.10
N ARG A 867 17.51 18.18 -51.87
CA ARG A 867 17.27 19.52 -52.40
C ARG A 867 17.03 20.52 -51.25
N ARG A 868 17.44 21.77 -51.40
CA ARG A 868 17.08 22.88 -50.47
C ARG A 868 16.92 24.20 -51.21
N PHE A 869 16.18 25.15 -50.63
CA PHE A 869 16.25 26.53 -51.10
C PHE A 869 17.52 27.21 -50.58
N VAL A 870 18.17 27.96 -51.45
CA VAL A 870 19.33 28.78 -51.13
C VAL A 870 19.01 30.21 -51.46
N LYS A 871 19.38 31.11 -50.54
CA LYS A 871 19.23 32.54 -50.72
C LYS A 871 20.17 33.02 -51.83
N GLY A 872 19.59 33.59 -52.88
CA GLY A 872 20.28 34.29 -53.97
C GLY A 872 20.41 35.78 -53.68
N ARG A 873 20.34 36.61 -54.73
CA ARG A 873 20.43 38.08 -54.60
C ARG A 873 19.23 38.68 -53.85
N THR A 874 19.41 39.86 -53.27
CA THR A 874 18.32 40.67 -52.70
C THR A 874 18.16 41.96 -53.52
N SER A 875 16.95 42.31 -53.92
CA SER A 875 16.64 43.57 -54.63
C SER A 875 15.42 44.27 -54.03
N GLU A 876 15.03 45.43 -54.57
CA GLU A 876 13.79 46.14 -54.18
C GLU A 876 12.52 45.29 -54.36
N LYS A 877 12.56 44.24 -55.20
CA LYS A 877 11.45 43.30 -55.41
C LYS A 877 11.40 42.17 -54.37
N GLY A 878 12.42 42.04 -53.52
CA GLY A 878 12.51 41.03 -52.47
C GLY A 878 13.77 40.17 -52.53
N THR A 879 13.82 39.15 -51.67
CA THR A 879 14.91 38.16 -51.64
C THR A 879 14.62 37.05 -52.64
N PHE A 880 15.58 36.79 -53.54
CA PHE A 880 15.52 35.66 -54.47
C PHE A 880 16.00 34.38 -53.80
N TYR A 881 15.36 33.27 -54.14
CA TYR A 881 15.68 31.92 -53.71
C TYR A 881 15.83 31.02 -54.95
N LYS A 882 16.71 30.04 -54.87
CA LYS A 882 16.84 28.98 -55.88
C LYS A 882 16.87 27.62 -55.23
N LEU A 883 16.38 26.60 -55.92
CA LEU A 883 16.48 25.22 -55.49
C LEU A 883 17.88 24.69 -55.86
N GLN A 884 18.61 24.15 -54.88
CA GLN A 884 19.94 23.57 -55.07
C GLN A 884 19.92 22.10 -54.68
N GLN A 885 20.54 21.22 -55.48
CA GLN A 885 20.88 19.86 -55.06
C GLN A 885 22.07 19.86 -54.09
N ILE A 886 21.99 19.01 -53.05
CA ILE A 886 22.91 18.94 -51.91
C ILE A 886 23.80 17.71 -52.02
#